data_AF-A0A1C5EME2-F1
#
_entry.id   AF-A0A1C5EME2-F1
#
_cell.length_a   1.000
_cell.length_b   1.000
_cell.length_c   1.000
_cell.angle_alpha   90.00
_cell.angle_beta   90.00
_cell.angle_gamma   90.00
#
_symmetry.space_group_name_H-M   'P 1'
#
loop_
_entity.id
_entity.type
_entity.pdbx_description
1 polymer ?
#
loop_
_entity_poly.entity_id
_entity_poly.type
_entity_poly.pdbx_seq_one_letter_code
_entity_poly.pdbx_strand_id
1 'polypeptide(L)'
;TGEMGAEYWFRNLRQRVLFADAIRDLLGAGHRKFVEVSSHPVLTMPVQDMIDETGEPGVAGGTLRRDHGGLSRFLLSAAELYVRGVEADWSVLFADTGARRVDLPTYAFQREQLWAVPPVPDRTVAADPMDAEFWTAVEEEDLSALTSALGTDEGSVAAVLPALSSWRRSRRDRSTVDSWRYRESWTPVGTVPPAPLSGVWLVVSAEAQDDSEIVGALSGHGAEVRRLVLDESSLDREALAALLAEYAGQDATGRTAEISPTAEAGDSGQPVGFAGIVSTLAAAETPSEIHPGLALGLALTVSLVQALGDAGIDAPLWFLTRGAVSTGRSDALVSPVQAQIAGVGWTTALEHPQRWGGVIDLPAALDQRAAGRLVSALAGALGEEDQLAVRSSGMFTRRIVRTATGDREPARDWTPRGTTLITGASGTLAPHLARWLAAQGAGHLVLMSRRGMDAPGAAELVAELAESGTEATVAACDVTDRDAVAALLAALKAEGRTVHTVVHTAALIELYTLAETSLDAFARVMHAKVAGAQVLDELLDNDELDDFILYSSTAGMWGSGAHAAYVAGNAYLAALAAHRRARGLPALSLSWGIWADDLQLGRVDPGTIRRSGLEFMAPQLALTGLKRALDDEETAIAVADIDWETYYPVFTSGRASTLFAEVPEVRRLTEAAERSIGTVAEGEFMTRLRALPPAEQERLLLETVRTEAMAVLGLSSPDALPDQRAFRDVGFDSLTAVGLRNRLASVTGLTLPTTMVFDHPSPAALAGFLKNEMAGARTVTGGPVTAALSATDDDPIAVIGMSCRYPGGVSSAEELWRLVREGGDAISGFPADRGWDAEGLYDPDPDRQGRTYSLQGGFLHDVADFDPGFFGISPREAVSMDPQQRLLLETAWETFEHAGIDPVSQRGSMTGTFVGASYQDYASAVPNSAEGSEGHAITGTLSSVLSGRVSYLFGFEGPAVTLDTACSSSLVAMHLACQSLRNGESSLALAGGVSIMSTPLSFVGFSRQRALAADGRCKAYADAADGMTLAEGVGLVLLERLSDARRNGHHVLAVVRGSAVNQDGASNGLTAPNGPSQQRVIRQALANAGLRPAEVDVIEGHGTGTALGDPIEAQALLTTYGQDREPGQPLLLGSVKSNIGHTQMASGAASVIKMVMALQQGVVPRTLHIDTPSSHVDWSSGAIDLLTEETDWPVTGRPRRGAISSFGISGTNVHTILEQAPAAEPAEEP
;
A
#
# COMPACT_ATOMS: atom_id res chain seq x y z
N THR A 1 -85.44 -3.20 -25.08
CA THR A 1 -84.32 -2.71 -25.92
C THR A 1 -84.90 -1.92 -27.08
N GLY A 2 -84.60 -0.61 -27.17
CA GLY A 2 -85.00 0.21 -28.31
C GLY A 2 -83.99 0.09 -29.45
N GLU A 3 -84.44 -0.04 -30.70
CA GLU A 3 -83.55 -0.06 -31.86
C GLU A 3 -82.81 1.28 -32.00
N MET A 4 -81.48 1.23 -32.15
CA MET A 4 -80.61 2.39 -32.39
C MET A 4 -80.67 2.86 -33.85
N GLY A 5 -81.89 3.05 -34.37
CA GLY A 5 -82.15 3.50 -35.74
C GLY A 5 -81.86 5.00 -35.94
N ALA A 6 -82.04 5.48 -37.18
CA ALA A 6 -81.80 6.89 -37.53
C ALA A 6 -82.58 7.88 -36.64
N GLU A 7 -83.80 7.52 -36.22
CA GLU A 7 -84.64 8.35 -35.34
C GLU A 7 -84.07 8.47 -33.91
N TYR A 8 -83.43 7.42 -33.39
CA TYR A 8 -82.73 7.45 -32.08
C TYR A 8 -81.56 8.43 -32.11
N TRP A 9 -80.72 8.37 -33.15
CA TRP A 9 -79.58 9.28 -33.29
C TRP A 9 -80.01 10.71 -33.60
N PHE A 10 -81.05 10.90 -34.41
CA PHE A 10 -81.64 12.23 -34.64
C PHE A 10 -82.18 12.86 -33.35
N ARG A 11 -82.85 12.08 -32.49
CA ARG A 11 -83.34 12.56 -31.19
C ARG A 11 -82.19 12.97 -30.26
N ASN A 12 -81.10 12.19 -30.25
CA ASN A 12 -79.91 12.47 -29.42
C ASN A 12 -79.10 13.70 -29.90
N LEU A 13 -79.34 14.21 -31.12
CA LEU A 13 -78.77 15.49 -31.55
C LEU A 13 -79.45 16.71 -30.88
N ARG A 14 -80.66 16.54 -30.35
CA ARG A 14 -81.45 17.64 -29.73
C ARG A 14 -81.79 17.41 -28.26
N GLN A 15 -81.66 16.18 -27.77
CA GLN A 15 -81.98 15.79 -26.39
C GLN A 15 -80.78 15.10 -25.75
N ARG A 16 -80.72 15.11 -24.41
CA ARG A 16 -79.64 14.46 -23.66
C ARG A 16 -79.63 12.96 -23.95
N VAL A 17 -78.46 12.42 -24.23
CA VAL A 17 -78.24 10.97 -24.30
C VAL A 17 -78.50 10.40 -22.92
N LEU A 18 -79.47 9.51 -22.81
CA LEU A 18 -79.94 8.91 -21.54
C LEU A 18 -78.97 7.82 -21.05
N PHE A 19 -77.66 8.09 -21.07
CA PHE A 19 -76.61 7.11 -20.75
C PHE A 19 -76.72 6.62 -19.30
N ALA A 20 -76.91 7.53 -18.35
CA ALA A 20 -77.08 7.17 -16.94
C ALA A 20 -78.32 6.28 -16.73
N ASP A 21 -79.42 6.56 -17.42
CA ASP A 21 -80.64 5.74 -17.33
C ASP A 21 -80.40 4.35 -17.94
N ALA A 22 -79.68 4.27 -19.07
CA ALA A 22 -79.32 3.00 -19.69
C ALA A 22 -78.40 2.15 -18.82
N ILE A 23 -77.43 2.76 -18.11
CA ILE A 23 -76.57 2.04 -17.17
C ILE A 23 -77.38 1.58 -15.95
N ARG A 24 -78.27 2.43 -15.40
CA ARG A 24 -79.19 2.01 -14.32
C ARG A 24 -80.11 0.86 -14.74
N ASP A 25 -80.62 0.87 -15.97
CA ASP A 25 -81.44 -0.23 -16.50
C ASP A 25 -80.63 -1.53 -16.61
N LEU A 26 -79.37 -1.46 -17.09
CA LEU A 26 -78.47 -2.63 -17.16
C LEU A 26 -78.10 -3.15 -15.77
N LEU A 27 -77.88 -2.26 -14.81
CA LEU A 27 -77.67 -2.63 -13.40
C LEU A 27 -78.94 -3.27 -12.82
N GLY A 28 -80.12 -2.71 -13.10
CA GLY A 28 -81.41 -3.31 -12.72
C GLY A 28 -81.64 -4.70 -13.33
N ALA A 29 -81.08 -4.96 -14.52
CA ALA A 29 -81.12 -6.25 -15.21
C ALA A 29 -80.04 -7.25 -14.74
N GLY A 30 -79.21 -6.88 -13.75
CA GLY A 30 -78.19 -7.77 -13.17
C GLY A 30 -76.82 -7.73 -13.85
N HIS A 31 -76.56 -6.83 -14.80
CA HIS A 31 -75.23 -6.65 -15.37
C HIS A 31 -74.30 -5.93 -14.39
N ARG A 32 -73.12 -6.48 -14.12
CA ARG A 32 -72.17 -5.95 -13.12
C ARG A 32 -70.75 -5.71 -13.66
N LYS A 33 -70.49 -6.03 -14.92
CA LYS A 33 -69.17 -5.94 -15.56
C LYS A 33 -69.30 -5.08 -16.81
N PHE A 34 -68.61 -3.93 -16.83
CA PHE A 34 -68.69 -2.97 -17.92
C PHE A 34 -67.28 -2.67 -18.46
N VAL A 35 -67.13 -2.71 -19.78
CA VAL A 35 -65.86 -2.41 -20.45
C VAL A 35 -66.06 -1.30 -21.47
N GLU A 36 -65.37 -0.18 -21.28
CA GLU A 36 -65.33 0.91 -22.24
C GLU A 36 -64.26 0.62 -23.31
N VAL A 37 -64.71 0.31 -24.52
CA VAL A 37 -63.84 0.09 -25.66
C VAL A 37 -63.48 1.44 -26.30
N SER A 38 -62.34 1.99 -25.92
CA SER A 38 -61.89 3.32 -26.37
C SER A 38 -60.37 3.44 -26.32
N SER A 39 -59.80 4.26 -27.21
CA SER A 39 -58.40 4.71 -27.11
C SER A 39 -58.17 5.64 -25.93
N HIS A 40 -59.23 6.19 -25.33
CA HIS A 40 -59.19 7.04 -24.15
C HIS A 40 -60.49 6.92 -23.35
N PRO A 41 -60.56 5.97 -22.40
CA PRO A 41 -61.73 5.74 -21.56
C PRO A 41 -62.02 6.96 -20.67
N VAL A 42 -63.24 7.50 -20.74
CA VAL A 42 -63.69 8.65 -19.93
C VAL A 42 -64.97 8.36 -19.15
N LEU A 43 -65.62 7.23 -19.41
CA LEU A 43 -66.90 6.82 -18.82
C LEU A 43 -66.72 5.78 -17.70
N THR A 44 -65.52 5.22 -17.51
CA THR A 44 -65.25 4.20 -16.49
C THR A 44 -65.56 4.68 -15.07
N MET A 45 -65.10 5.87 -14.68
CA MET A 45 -65.40 6.46 -13.36
C MET A 45 -66.91 6.65 -13.11
N PRO A 46 -67.65 7.39 -13.96
CA PRO A 46 -69.08 7.60 -13.70
C PRO A 46 -69.91 6.31 -13.79
N VAL A 47 -69.47 5.30 -14.55
CA VAL A 47 -70.10 3.97 -14.54
C VAL A 47 -69.79 3.22 -13.24
N GLN A 48 -68.57 3.34 -12.70
CA GLN A 48 -68.23 2.77 -11.39
C GLN A 48 -69.03 3.42 -10.27
N ASP A 49 -69.18 4.75 -10.27
CA ASP A 49 -70.01 5.45 -9.27
C ASP A 49 -71.46 4.93 -9.27
N MET A 50 -72.04 4.72 -10.45
CA MET A 50 -73.39 4.17 -10.58
C MET A 50 -73.49 2.71 -10.14
N ILE A 51 -72.43 1.91 -10.29
CA ILE A 51 -72.35 0.55 -9.74
C ILE A 51 -72.34 0.61 -8.22
N ASP A 52 -71.48 1.45 -7.65
CA ASP A 52 -71.27 1.56 -6.20
C ASP A 52 -72.54 2.04 -5.48
N GLU A 53 -73.34 2.91 -6.12
CA GLU A 53 -74.66 3.33 -5.64
C GLU A 53 -75.65 2.15 -5.44
N THR A 54 -75.46 1.02 -6.13
CA THR A 54 -76.33 -0.16 -5.96
C THR A 54 -75.99 -0.98 -4.71
N GLY A 55 -74.80 -0.78 -4.13
CA GLY A 55 -74.30 -1.58 -3.00
C GLY A 55 -73.93 -3.03 -3.36
N GLU A 56 -74.00 -3.41 -4.64
CA GLU A 56 -73.61 -4.73 -5.13
C GLU A 56 -72.23 -4.71 -5.80
N PRO A 57 -71.44 -5.80 -5.71
CA PRO A 57 -70.11 -5.84 -6.31
C PRO A 57 -70.18 -5.79 -7.85
N GLY A 58 -69.46 -4.85 -8.45
CA GLY A 58 -69.32 -4.71 -9.89
C GLY A 58 -68.09 -3.89 -10.28
N VAL A 59 -67.73 -3.93 -11.56
CA VAL A 59 -66.51 -3.30 -12.07
C VAL A 59 -66.72 -2.64 -13.43
N ALA A 60 -66.17 -1.44 -13.57
CA ALA A 60 -65.98 -0.75 -14.84
C ALA A 60 -64.49 -0.63 -15.20
N GLY A 61 -64.10 -1.02 -16.41
CA GLY A 61 -62.73 -0.90 -16.91
C GLY A 61 -62.68 -0.38 -18.35
N GLY A 62 -61.50 0.03 -18.80
CA GLY A 62 -61.27 0.49 -20.18
C GLY A 62 -60.40 -0.48 -20.99
N THR A 63 -60.25 -0.27 -22.29
CA THR A 63 -59.37 -1.13 -23.13
C THR A 63 -57.97 -0.53 -23.36
N LEU A 64 -57.88 0.70 -23.83
CA LEU A 64 -56.61 1.36 -24.14
C LEU A 64 -56.49 2.70 -23.40
N ARG A 65 -55.35 3.39 -23.54
CA ARG A 65 -55.16 4.74 -23.00
C ARG A 65 -54.40 5.60 -24.02
N ARG A 66 -54.78 6.87 -24.11
CA ARG A 66 -54.15 7.84 -25.01
C ARG A 66 -52.65 7.88 -24.73
N ASP A 67 -51.86 7.88 -25.80
CA ASP A 67 -50.38 7.91 -25.77
C ASP A 67 -49.72 6.69 -25.11
N HIS A 68 -50.50 5.68 -24.70
CA HIS A 68 -50.05 4.43 -24.08
C HIS A 68 -50.75 3.20 -24.69
N GLY A 69 -51.02 3.22 -26.00
CA GLY A 69 -51.69 2.12 -26.71
C GLY A 69 -50.82 0.87 -26.87
N GLY A 70 -51.38 -0.20 -27.46
CA GLY A 70 -50.67 -1.45 -27.77
C GLY A 70 -51.11 -2.65 -26.94
N LEU A 71 -50.56 -3.83 -27.28
CA LEU A 71 -50.94 -5.10 -26.68
C LEU A 71 -50.68 -5.13 -25.17
N SER A 72 -49.56 -4.57 -24.70
CA SER A 72 -49.23 -4.53 -23.27
C SER A 72 -50.25 -3.76 -22.43
N ARG A 73 -50.72 -2.59 -22.89
CA ARG A 73 -51.76 -1.83 -22.18
C ARG A 73 -53.12 -2.53 -22.24
N PHE A 74 -53.43 -3.17 -23.36
CA PHE A 74 -54.65 -3.96 -23.49
C PHE A 74 -54.64 -5.15 -22.51
N LEU A 75 -53.55 -5.91 -22.45
CA LEU A 75 -53.37 -7.02 -21.52
C LEU A 75 -53.37 -6.57 -20.06
N LEU A 76 -52.76 -5.42 -19.75
CA LEU A 76 -52.84 -4.84 -18.41
C LEU A 76 -54.28 -4.49 -18.03
N SER A 77 -55.06 -3.91 -18.95
CA SER A 77 -56.46 -3.58 -18.67
C SER A 77 -57.33 -4.84 -18.53
N ALA A 78 -57.02 -5.92 -19.26
CA ALA A 78 -57.64 -7.22 -19.10
C ALA A 78 -57.26 -7.87 -17.74
N ALA A 79 -56.00 -7.74 -17.32
CA ALA A 79 -55.52 -8.22 -16.02
C ALA A 79 -56.17 -7.46 -14.86
N GLU A 80 -56.32 -6.13 -14.97
CA GLU A 80 -57.04 -5.27 -14.00
C GLU A 80 -58.50 -5.72 -13.82
N LEU A 81 -59.17 -6.14 -14.89
CA LEU A 81 -60.51 -6.74 -14.83
C LEU A 81 -60.48 -8.15 -14.23
N TYR A 82 -59.48 -8.96 -14.58
CA TYR A 82 -59.32 -10.32 -14.08
C TYR A 82 -59.15 -10.39 -12.56
N VAL A 83 -58.29 -9.56 -11.98
CA VAL A 83 -58.11 -9.48 -10.52
C VAL A 83 -59.35 -8.95 -9.80
N ARG A 84 -60.26 -8.28 -10.51
CA ARG A 84 -61.57 -7.84 -10.01
C ARG A 84 -62.69 -8.87 -10.27
N GLY A 85 -62.34 -10.11 -10.62
CA GLY A 85 -63.28 -11.22 -10.77
C GLY A 85 -63.95 -11.33 -12.14
N VAL A 86 -63.41 -10.68 -13.17
CA VAL A 86 -63.82 -10.93 -14.56
C VAL A 86 -63.06 -12.13 -15.10
N GLU A 87 -63.77 -13.20 -15.48
CA GLU A 87 -63.09 -14.34 -16.10
C GLU A 87 -62.51 -13.93 -17.47
N ALA A 88 -61.22 -14.20 -17.65
CA ALA A 88 -60.51 -14.04 -18.91
C ALA A 88 -59.92 -15.40 -19.29
N ASP A 89 -60.21 -15.85 -20.51
CA ASP A 89 -59.62 -17.07 -21.03
C ASP A 89 -58.22 -16.80 -21.59
N TRP A 90 -57.22 -16.95 -20.71
CA TRP A 90 -55.81 -16.76 -21.06
C TRP A 90 -55.27 -17.86 -21.99
N SER A 91 -55.95 -19.00 -22.13
CA SER A 91 -55.47 -20.09 -22.99
C SER A 91 -55.50 -19.71 -24.48
N VAL A 92 -56.45 -18.86 -24.87
CA VAL A 92 -56.55 -18.31 -26.23
C VAL A 92 -55.38 -17.37 -26.55
N LEU A 93 -54.84 -16.67 -25.54
CA LEU A 93 -53.72 -15.75 -25.71
C LEU A 93 -52.38 -16.49 -25.88
N PHE A 94 -52.22 -17.62 -25.21
CA PHE A 94 -50.96 -18.39 -25.16
C PHE A 94 -50.97 -19.66 -26.02
N ALA A 95 -51.96 -19.83 -26.88
CA ALA A 95 -52.01 -20.95 -27.83
C ALA A 95 -50.76 -20.94 -28.72
N ASP A 96 -50.14 -22.11 -28.91
CA ASP A 96 -48.96 -22.33 -29.76
C ASP A 96 -47.67 -21.57 -29.35
N THR A 97 -47.63 -20.96 -28.17
CA THR A 97 -46.41 -20.27 -27.66
C THR A 97 -45.50 -21.16 -26.80
N GLY A 98 -45.94 -22.38 -26.46
CA GLY A 98 -45.22 -23.26 -25.52
C GLY A 98 -45.29 -22.82 -24.06
N ALA A 99 -46.13 -21.84 -23.71
CA ALA A 99 -46.27 -21.34 -22.35
C ALA A 99 -46.86 -22.41 -21.42
N ARG A 100 -46.32 -22.50 -20.19
CA ARG A 100 -46.78 -23.42 -19.14
C ARG A 100 -47.40 -22.60 -18.00
N ARG A 101 -48.44 -23.14 -17.35
CA ARG A 101 -48.92 -22.57 -16.09
C ARG A 101 -47.89 -22.87 -15.02
N VAL A 102 -47.39 -21.82 -14.38
CA VAL A 102 -46.55 -21.90 -13.18
C VAL A 102 -47.36 -21.37 -12.02
N ASP A 103 -47.07 -21.85 -10.81
CA ASP A 103 -47.62 -21.24 -9.61
C ASP A 103 -47.09 -19.80 -9.50
N LEU A 104 -47.94 -18.89 -9.02
CA LEU A 104 -47.56 -17.48 -8.85
C LEU A 104 -46.49 -17.36 -7.75
N PRO A 105 -45.66 -16.30 -7.77
CA PRO A 105 -44.78 -15.96 -6.65
C PRO A 105 -45.60 -15.99 -5.36
N THR A 106 -45.07 -16.67 -4.34
CA THR A 106 -45.85 -17.04 -3.17
C THR A 106 -46.10 -15.85 -2.24
N TYR A 107 -45.32 -14.77 -2.38
CA TYR A 107 -45.44 -13.55 -1.59
C TYR A 107 -44.83 -12.32 -2.29
N ALA A 108 -45.55 -11.19 -2.32
CA ALA A 108 -45.01 -9.90 -2.76
C ALA A 108 -44.59 -9.10 -1.51
N PHE A 109 -43.28 -8.95 -1.29
CA PHE A 109 -42.71 -8.30 -0.10
C PHE A 109 -43.37 -6.93 0.19
N GLN A 110 -43.81 -6.73 1.44
CA GLN A 110 -44.36 -5.48 1.96
C GLN A 110 -43.24 -4.61 2.52
N ARG A 111 -42.45 -4.01 1.63
CA ARG A 111 -41.22 -3.31 2.02
C ARG A 111 -41.50 -2.02 2.79
N GLU A 112 -40.71 -1.82 3.85
CA GLU A 112 -40.63 -0.59 4.64
C GLU A 112 -39.22 0.03 4.48
N GLN A 113 -39.14 1.36 4.53
CA GLN A 113 -37.88 2.09 4.38
C GLN A 113 -37.08 2.09 5.69
N LEU A 114 -35.86 1.56 5.67
CA LEU A 114 -35.01 1.30 6.84
C LEU A 114 -33.58 1.80 6.57
N TRP A 115 -33.23 3.01 7.02
CA TRP A 115 -31.87 3.55 6.90
C TRP A 115 -31.44 4.34 8.15
N ALA A 116 -30.31 3.98 8.76
CA ALA A 116 -29.70 4.75 9.83
C ALA A 116 -28.91 5.93 9.24
N VAL A 117 -29.27 7.16 9.60
CA VAL A 117 -28.56 8.37 9.16
C VAL A 117 -27.55 8.78 10.25
N PRO A 118 -26.23 8.80 9.95
CA PRO A 118 -25.24 9.31 10.90
C PRO A 118 -25.32 10.84 11.00
N PRO A 119 -25.15 11.44 12.20
CA PRO A 119 -24.81 12.85 12.30
C PRO A 119 -23.35 13.06 11.84
N VAL A 120 -23.09 14.18 11.17
CA VAL A 120 -21.76 14.60 10.70
C VAL A 120 -20.79 14.64 11.89
N PRO A 121 -19.63 13.94 11.84
CA PRO A 121 -18.74 13.85 12.98
C PRO A 121 -17.84 15.08 13.10
N ASP A 122 -17.87 15.71 14.28
CA ASP A 122 -16.85 16.65 14.72
C ASP A 122 -15.70 15.87 15.37
N ARG A 123 -14.45 16.28 15.08
CA ARG A 123 -13.25 15.54 15.48
C ARG A 123 -12.96 15.78 16.96
N THR A 124 -12.65 14.74 17.74
CA THR A 124 -11.57 14.75 18.76
C THR A 124 -11.38 13.40 19.48
N VAL A 125 -10.12 13.11 19.80
CA VAL A 125 -9.66 12.03 20.70
C VAL A 125 -9.96 12.42 22.14
N ALA A 126 -10.39 11.45 22.95
CA ALA A 126 -10.79 11.60 24.34
C ALA A 126 -9.69 12.25 25.22
N ALA A 127 -9.82 13.55 25.44
CA ALA A 127 -9.57 14.19 26.72
C ALA A 127 -10.92 14.33 27.45
N ASP A 128 -10.90 14.61 28.76
CA ASP A 128 -12.10 14.99 29.50
C ASP A 128 -12.84 16.08 28.68
N PRO A 129 -14.09 15.85 28.23
CA PRO A 129 -14.77 16.73 27.26
C PRO A 129 -14.82 18.19 27.71
N MET A 130 -14.88 18.39 29.02
CA MET A 130 -14.92 19.72 29.64
C MET A 130 -13.56 20.44 29.61
N ASP A 131 -12.45 19.71 29.63
CA ASP A 131 -11.10 20.27 29.46
C ASP A 131 -10.83 20.63 27.99
N ALA A 132 -11.30 19.81 27.05
CA ALA A 132 -11.09 20.05 25.63
C ALA A 132 -11.80 21.32 25.15
N GLU A 133 -13.07 21.49 25.50
CA GLU A 133 -13.87 22.67 25.15
C GLU A 133 -13.29 23.97 25.75
N PHE A 134 -12.81 23.91 27.00
CA PHE A 134 -12.14 25.03 27.66
C PHE A 134 -10.83 25.43 26.94
N TRP A 135 -9.96 24.48 26.60
CA TRP A 135 -8.69 24.79 25.95
C TRP A 135 -8.86 25.23 24.49
N THR A 136 -9.87 24.75 23.78
CA THR A 136 -10.22 25.25 22.44
C THR A 136 -10.62 26.72 22.49
N ALA A 137 -11.48 27.12 23.44
CA ALA A 137 -11.87 28.53 23.62
C ALA A 137 -10.67 29.44 23.96
N VAL A 138 -9.69 28.95 24.72
CA VAL A 138 -8.44 29.68 25.00
C VAL A 138 -7.59 29.84 23.73
N GLU A 139 -7.52 28.83 22.87
CA GLU A 139 -6.69 28.85 21.65
C GLU A 139 -7.28 29.74 20.56
N GLU A 140 -8.61 29.75 20.41
CA GLU A 140 -9.34 30.60 19.44
C GLU A 140 -9.51 32.05 19.89
N GLU A 141 -9.02 32.38 21.10
CA GLU A 141 -9.24 33.68 21.74
C GLU A 141 -10.75 34.02 21.87
N ASP A 142 -11.60 33.00 22.06
CA ASP A 142 -13.04 33.16 22.22
C ASP A 142 -13.39 33.61 23.65
N LEU A 143 -13.51 34.93 23.81
CA LEU A 143 -13.85 35.58 25.06
C LEU A 143 -15.23 35.17 25.60
N SER A 144 -16.21 34.92 24.72
CA SER A 144 -17.59 34.60 25.08
C SER A 144 -17.71 33.17 25.60
N ALA A 145 -17.08 32.22 24.91
CA ALA A 145 -17.04 30.83 25.36
C ALA A 145 -16.28 30.68 26.69
N LEU A 146 -15.16 31.39 26.85
CA LEU A 146 -14.33 31.28 28.05
C LEU A 146 -14.96 31.94 29.30
N THR A 147 -15.67 33.06 29.14
CA THR A 147 -16.42 33.69 30.24
C THR A 147 -17.59 32.83 30.71
N SER A 148 -18.29 32.18 29.76
CA SER A 148 -19.33 31.20 30.05
C SER A 148 -18.78 29.98 30.81
N ALA A 149 -17.64 29.43 30.37
CA ALA A 149 -17.00 28.28 30.99
C ALA A 149 -16.45 28.57 32.41
N LEU A 150 -15.89 29.76 32.64
CA LEU A 150 -15.30 30.15 33.93
C LEU A 150 -16.31 30.80 34.90
N GLY A 151 -17.48 31.23 34.41
CA GLY A 151 -18.49 31.92 35.22
C GLY A 151 -18.05 33.29 35.74
N THR A 152 -17.25 34.03 34.96
CA THR A 152 -16.68 35.35 35.34
C THR A 152 -17.03 36.44 34.32
N ASP A 153 -16.81 37.71 34.66
CA ASP A 153 -17.06 38.83 33.77
C ASP A 153 -16.01 38.96 32.64
N GLU A 154 -16.44 39.48 31.49
CA GLU A 154 -15.60 39.69 30.30
C GLU A 154 -14.37 40.57 30.56
N GLY A 155 -14.48 41.55 31.47
CA GLY A 155 -13.39 42.46 31.79
C GLY A 155 -12.20 41.76 32.46
N SER A 156 -12.49 40.76 33.29
CA SER A 156 -11.46 39.96 33.98
C SER A 156 -10.74 38.98 33.04
N VAL A 157 -11.47 38.37 32.09
CA VAL A 157 -10.91 37.36 31.16
C VAL A 157 -10.16 38.01 29.99
N ALA A 158 -10.66 39.14 29.45
CA ALA A 158 -10.06 39.83 28.32
C ALA A 158 -8.62 40.28 28.59
N ALA A 159 -8.28 40.58 29.85
CA ALA A 159 -6.94 40.99 30.25
C ALA A 159 -5.90 39.85 30.26
N VAL A 160 -6.33 38.59 30.41
CA VAL A 160 -5.45 37.42 30.55
C VAL A 160 -5.54 36.42 29.39
N LEU A 161 -6.59 36.49 28.56
CA LEU A 161 -6.81 35.57 27.44
C LEU A 161 -5.64 35.50 26.43
N PRO A 162 -5.05 36.63 25.96
CA PRO A 162 -3.87 36.56 25.09
C PRO A 162 -2.67 35.89 25.76
N ALA A 163 -2.49 36.09 27.08
CA ALA A 163 -1.42 35.46 27.84
C ALA A 163 -1.65 33.94 28.02
N LEU A 164 -2.90 33.51 28.21
CA LEU A 164 -3.28 32.11 28.32
C LEU A 164 -3.20 31.36 26.98
N SER A 165 -3.64 31.99 25.88
CA SER A 165 -3.49 31.46 24.51
C SER A 165 -2.01 31.28 24.14
N SER A 166 -1.20 32.30 24.41
CA SER A 166 0.25 32.25 24.22
C SER A 166 0.90 31.17 25.08
N TRP A 167 0.53 31.06 26.37
CA TRP A 167 1.02 30.01 27.26
C TRP A 167 0.67 28.60 26.77
N ARG A 168 -0.57 28.38 26.31
CA ARG A 168 -1.05 27.07 25.83
C ARG A 168 -0.34 26.66 24.54
N ARG A 169 -0.25 27.56 23.56
CA ARG A 169 0.54 27.35 22.33
C ARG A 169 1.99 27.02 22.64
N SER A 170 2.63 27.82 23.51
CA SER A 170 4.00 27.58 23.95
C SER A 170 4.19 26.21 24.62
N ARG A 171 3.22 25.74 25.41
CA ARG A 171 3.29 24.43 26.07
C ARG A 171 3.15 23.27 25.09
N ARG A 172 2.28 23.41 24.08
CA ARG A 172 2.09 22.40 23.02
C ARG A 172 3.33 22.31 22.13
N ASP A 173 3.86 23.44 21.68
CA ASP A 173 5.08 23.51 20.87
C ASP A 173 6.26 22.88 21.62
N ARG A 174 6.41 23.18 22.92
CA ARG A 174 7.40 22.54 23.79
C ARG A 174 7.21 21.02 23.87
N SER A 175 5.98 20.54 24.08
CA SER A 175 5.69 19.11 24.14
C SER A 175 6.03 18.39 22.84
N THR A 176 5.74 19.01 21.69
CA THR A 176 6.10 18.48 20.37
C THR A 176 7.62 18.42 20.21
N VAL A 177 8.33 19.53 20.50
CA VAL A 177 9.79 19.61 20.39
C VAL A 177 10.49 18.63 21.33
N ASP A 178 9.99 18.44 22.55
CA ASP A 178 10.57 17.47 23.48
C ASP A 178 10.50 16.03 22.94
N SER A 179 9.46 15.71 22.15
CA SER A 179 9.36 14.43 21.44
C SER A 179 10.33 14.29 20.27
N TRP A 180 11.01 15.36 19.85
CA TRP A 180 11.95 15.38 18.73
C TRP A 180 13.42 15.37 19.17
N ARG A 181 13.71 15.37 20.48
CA ARG A 181 15.06 15.53 21.02
C ARG A 181 15.76 14.20 21.31
N TYR A 182 16.88 13.97 20.64
CA TYR A 182 17.72 12.81 20.83
C TYR A 182 19.17 13.21 21.10
N ARG A 183 19.91 12.39 21.84
CA ARG A 183 21.34 12.59 22.07
C ARG A 183 22.10 11.28 22.02
N GLU A 184 23.40 11.40 21.80
CA GLU A 184 24.35 10.31 21.94
C GLU A 184 24.62 10.00 23.43
N SER A 185 24.75 8.72 23.74
CA SER A 185 25.14 8.18 25.04
C SER A 185 26.14 7.03 24.84
N TRP A 186 27.06 6.89 25.78
CA TRP A 186 28.04 5.79 25.80
C TRP A 186 27.78 4.91 27.02
N THR A 187 27.28 3.71 26.78
CA THR A 187 26.86 2.78 27.83
C THR A 187 27.98 1.77 28.11
N PRO A 188 28.39 1.55 29.37
CA PRO A 188 29.41 0.56 29.70
C PRO A 188 29.01 -0.84 29.27
N VAL A 189 29.91 -1.54 28.59
CA VAL A 189 29.78 -2.96 28.28
C VAL A 189 30.15 -3.78 29.52
N GLY A 190 29.43 -4.88 29.76
CA GLY A 190 29.70 -5.81 30.84
C GLY A 190 31.05 -6.54 30.71
N THR A 191 31.22 -7.64 31.46
CA THR A 191 32.48 -8.41 31.39
C THR A 191 32.59 -9.11 30.03
N VAL A 192 33.62 -8.76 29.26
CA VAL A 192 33.91 -9.35 27.93
C VAL A 192 34.85 -10.54 28.11
N PRO A 193 34.50 -11.74 27.63
CA PRO A 193 35.39 -12.89 27.71
C PRO A 193 36.56 -12.72 26.73
N PRO A 194 37.79 -13.14 27.12
CA PRO A 194 38.92 -13.10 26.21
C PRO A 194 38.73 -14.11 25.07
N ALA A 195 38.90 -13.66 23.83
CA ALA A 195 38.81 -14.48 22.63
C ALA A 195 40.10 -14.36 21.80
N PRO A 196 40.71 -15.47 21.34
CA PRO A 196 41.86 -15.42 20.46
C PRO A 196 41.44 -15.06 19.02
N LEU A 197 42.36 -14.45 18.27
CA LEU A 197 42.22 -14.27 16.83
C LEU A 197 42.82 -15.47 16.09
N SER A 198 42.31 -15.74 14.90
CA SER A 198 42.83 -16.78 14.00
C SER A 198 42.87 -16.28 12.56
N GLY A 199 43.68 -16.93 11.74
CA GLY A 199 43.82 -16.61 10.31
C GLY A 199 44.67 -15.36 10.05
N VAL A 200 44.68 -14.94 8.78
CA VAL A 200 45.48 -13.81 8.30
C VAL A 200 44.71 -12.51 8.50
N TRP A 201 45.28 -11.55 9.23
CA TRP A 201 44.71 -10.23 9.46
C TRP A 201 45.51 -9.16 8.72
N LEU A 202 44.83 -8.32 7.94
CA LEU A 202 45.47 -7.20 7.26
C LEU A 202 45.39 -5.95 8.13
N VAL A 203 46.53 -5.41 8.54
CA VAL A 203 46.62 -4.08 9.18
C VAL A 203 46.98 -3.07 8.11
N VAL A 204 46.10 -2.10 7.89
CA VAL A 204 46.24 -1.03 6.91
C VAL A 204 46.57 0.27 7.63
N SER A 205 47.75 0.83 7.39
CA SER A 205 48.21 2.08 8.00
C SER A 205 48.63 3.09 6.94
N ALA A 206 48.67 4.37 7.29
CA ALA A 206 49.24 5.39 6.42
C ALA A 206 50.77 5.45 6.59
N GLU A 207 51.48 5.97 5.60
CA GLU A 207 52.91 6.24 5.68
C GLU A 207 53.24 7.11 6.92
N ALA A 208 54.39 6.84 7.55
CA ALA A 208 54.87 7.51 8.75
C ALA A 208 54.06 7.31 10.05
N GLN A 209 53.03 6.45 10.07
CA GLN A 209 52.30 6.09 11.29
C GLN A 209 52.85 4.82 11.95
N ASP A 210 52.93 4.82 13.29
CA ASP A 210 53.33 3.65 14.08
C ASP A 210 52.09 2.80 14.43
N ASP A 211 52.03 1.60 13.87
CA ASP A 211 50.98 0.59 14.10
C ASP A 211 51.47 -0.57 15.00
N SER A 212 52.69 -0.48 15.55
CA SER A 212 53.36 -1.60 16.22
C SER A 212 52.60 -2.12 17.44
N GLU A 213 51.90 -1.25 18.18
CA GLU A 213 51.06 -1.66 19.30
C GLU A 213 49.82 -2.46 18.85
N ILE A 214 49.24 -2.12 17.70
CA ILE A 214 48.11 -2.85 17.11
C ILE A 214 48.58 -4.20 16.57
N VAL A 215 49.66 -4.20 15.78
CA VAL A 215 50.27 -5.42 15.25
C VAL A 215 50.68 -6.37 16.38
N GLY A 216 51.28 -5.82 17.45
CA GLY A 216 51.66 -6.56 18.65
C GLY A 216 50.46 -7.12 19.43
N ALA A 217 49.38 -6.35 19.55
CA ALA A 217 48.14 -6.82 20.17
C ALA A 217 47.52 -7.98 19.38
N LEU A 218 47.39 -7.85 18.05
CA LEU A 218 46.81 -8.89 17.19
C LEU A 218 47.67 -10.17 17.18
N SER A 219 48.98 -10.03 16.93
CA SER A 219 49.92 -11.17 16.88
C SER A 219 50.05 -11.87 18.23
N GLY A 220 50.07 -11.10 19.32
CA GLY A 220 50.13 -11.63 20.69
C GLY A 220 48.90 -12.44 21.10
N HIS A 221 47.80 -12.34 20.35
CA HIS A 221 46.55 -13.05 20.59
C HIS A 221 46.16 -14.01 19.46
N GLY A 222 47.12 -14.41 18.60
CA GLY A 222 46.96 -15.54 17.68
C GLY A 222 46.73 -15.20 16.20
N ALA A 223 46.64 -13.93 15.82
CA ALA A 223 46.52 -13.53 14.42
C ALA A 223 47.85 -13.64 13.65
N GLU A 224 47.80 -14.08 12.40
CA GLU A 224 48.90 -13.91 11.44
C GLU A 224 48.75 -12.53 10.79
N VAL A 225 49.55 -11.55 11.19
CA VAL A 225 49.37 -10.15 10.74
C VAL A 225 50.17 -9.87 9.46
N ARG A 226 49.48 -9.43 8.41
CA ARG A 226 50.05 -8.80 7.23
C ARG A 226 49.86 -7.29 7.31
N ARG A 227 50.87 -6.53 6.92
CA ARG A 227 50.86 -5.07 6.98
C ARG A 227 50.83 -4.48 5.59
N LEU A 228 49.92 -3.54 5.36
CA LEU A 228 49.83 -2.76 4.13
C LEU A 228 49.92 -1.28 4.50
N VAL A 229 50.98 -0.62 4.04
CA VAL A 229 51.21 0.80 4.25
C VAL A 229 50.76 1.55 3.01
N LEU A 230 49.87 2.52 3.16
CA LEU A 230 49.31 3.34 2.09
C LEU A 230 49.87 4.75 2.16
N ASP A 231 50.03 5.37 1.00
CA ASP A 231 50.52 6.74 0.81
C ASP A 231 49.62 7.48 -0.21
N GLU A 232 49.99 8.70 -0.60
CA GLU A 232 49.24 9.49 -1.61
C GLU A 232 49.06 8.73 -2.94
N SER A 233 50.01 7.87 -3.34
CA SER A 233 49.89 7.10 -4.58
C SER A 233 48.81 6.02 -4.51
N SER A 234 48.41 5.64 -3.31
CA SER A 234 47.36 4.67 -3.03
C SER A 234 45.94 5.24 -3.16
N LEU A 235 45.80 6.54 -3.50
CA LEU A 235 44.50 7.15 -3.81
C LEU A 235 43.92 6.69 -5.16
N ASP A 236 44.76 6.11 -6.03
CA ASP A 236 44.29 5.44 -7.25
C ASP A 236 43.59 4.11 -6.89
N ARG A 237 42.27 4.12 -7.06
CA ARG A 237 41.37 3.00 -6.74
C ARG A 237 41.74 1.71 -7.48
N GLU A 238 42.11 1.79 -8.76
CA GLU A 238 42.43 0.62 -9.58
C GLU A 238 43.77 0.02 -9.16
N ALA A 239 44.77 0.87 -8.91
CA ALA A 239 46.07 0.45 -8.41
C ALA A 239 45.98 -0.19 -7.01
N LEU A 240 45.19 0.41 -6.11
CA LEU A 240 44.97 -0.12 -4.76
C LEU A 240 44.22 -1.46 -4.80
N ALA A 241 43.22 -1.60 -5.68
CA ALA A 241 42.50 -2.87 -5.85
C ALA A 241 43.43 -4.00 -6.35
N ALA A 242 44.30 -3.70 -7.31
CA ALA A 242 45.30 -4.65 -7.80
C ALA A 242 46.30 -5.05 -6.68
N LEU A 243 46.75 -4.08 -5.87
CA LEU A 243 47.64 -4.33 -4.73
C LEU A 243 46.97 -5.22 -3.67
N LEU A 244 45.71 -4.94 -3.34
CA LEU A 244 44.93 -5.75 -2.39
C LEU A 244 44.72 -7.18 -2.90
N ALA A 245 44.45 -7.35 -4.20
CA ALA A 245 44.33 -8.67 -4.83
C ALA A 245 45.66 -9.46 -4.78
N GLU A 246 46.80 -8.79 -4.97
CA GLU A 246 48.12 -9.41 -4.81
C GLU A 246 48.32 -9.90 -3.37
N TYR A 247 48.02 -9.05 -2.37
CA TYR A 247 48.15 -9.39 -0.96
C TYR A 247 47.24 -10.55 -0.54
N ALA A 248 46.07 -10.69 -1.15
CA ALA A 248 45.16 -11.83 -0.94
C ALA A 248 45.66 -13.13 -1.62
N GLY A 249 46.45 -13.02 -2.70
CA GLY A 249 47.04 -14.15 -3.44
C GLY A 249 48.37 -14.70 -2.90
N GLN A 250 48.97 -14.05 -1.90
CA GLN A 250 50.23 -14.48 -1.29
C GLN A 250 50.04 -15.61 -0.27
N ASP A 251 50.92 -16.61 -0.29
CA ASP A 251 50.96 -17.68 0.71
C ASP A 251 51.44 -17.17 2.09
N ALA A 252 51.33 -18.01 3.14
CA ALA A 252 51.76 -17.67 4.51
C ALA A 252 53.26 -17.33 4.67
N THR A 253 54.07 -17.44 3.60
CA THR A 253 55.48 -17.06 3.56
C THR A 253 55.75 -15.77 2.76
N GLY A 254 54.70 -15.09 2.29
CA GLY A 254 54.78 -13.86 1.48
C GLY A 254 55.18 -14.12 0.03
N ARG A 255 55.08 -15.36 -0.47
CA ARG A 255 55.37 -15.69 -1.86
C ARG A 255 54.07 -15.68 -2.67
N THR A 256 54.11 -15.01 -3.82
CA THR A 256 53.05 -15.06 -4.82
C THR A 256 52.93 -16.51 -5.32
N ALA A 257 51.74 -17.10 -5.26
CA ALA A 257 51.51 -18.40 -5.88
C ALA A 257 51.78 -18.28 -7.40
N GLU A 258 52.78 -18.99 -7.93
CA GLU A 258 53.03 -19.03 -9.38
C GLU A 258 51.83 -19.68 -10.08
N ILE A 259 50.97 -18.88 -10.70
CA ILE A 259 49.91 -19.38 -11.57
C ILE A 259 50.56 -19.77 -12.91
N SER A 260 50.79 -21.06 -13.09
CA SER A 260 51.23 -21.63 -14.37
C SER A 260 50.06 -21.64 -15.38
N PRO A 261 50.21 -21.20 -16.66
CA PRO A 261 49.07 -21.02 -17.58
C PRO A 261 48.40 -22.29 -18.10
N THR A 262 48.79 -23.48 -17.63
CA THR A 262 48.39 -24.77 -18.22
C THR A 262 48.17 -25.87 -17.19
N ALA A 263 47.29 -25.67 -16.20
CA ALA A 263 46.87 -26.75 -15.30
C ALA A 263 45.34 -26.77 -15.13
N GLU A 264 44.74 -27.88 -15.57
CA GLU A 264 43.34 -28.22 -15.32
C GLU A 264 43.12 -28.37 -13.80
N ALA A 265 42.13 -27.67 -13.26
CA ALA A 265 41.89 -27.57 -11.83
C ALA A 265 41.23 -28.83 -11.26
N GLY A 266 42.02 -29.66 -10.60
CA GLY A 266 41.61 -30.67 -9.63
C GLY A 266 42.43 -30.52 -8.35
N ASP A 267 41.76 -30.03 -7.30
CA ASP A 267 42.06 -30.05 -5.85
C ASP A 267 43.36 -29.40 -5.29
N SER A 268 43.16 -28.67 -4.19
CA SER A 268 44.08 -28.00 -3.24
C SER A 268 44.91 -26.76 -3.66
N GLY A 269 44.24 -25.64 -3.94
CA GLY A 269 44.89 -24.32 -4.02
C GLY A 269 43.90 -23.16 -3.94
N GLN A 270 43.15 -23.04 -2.84
CA GLN A 270 42.32 -21.86 -2.62
C GLN A 270 43.21 -20.66 -2.23
N PRO A 271 43.00 -19.46 -2.82
CA PRO A 271 43.64 -18.24 -2.35
C PRO A 271 43.25 -17.98 -0.88
N VAL A 272 44.21 -17.57 -0.06
CA VAL A 272 44.03 -17.35 1.38
C VAL A 272 43.42 -15.95 1.58
N GLY A 273 42.09 -15.88 1.70
CA GLY A 273 41.40 -14.62 2.07
C GLY A 273 41.77 -14.13 3.48
N PHE A 274 41.58 -12.84 3.75
CA PHE A 274 41.79 -12.27 5.09
C PHE A 274 40.67 -12.68 6.06
N ALA A 275 41.04 -13.01 7.29
CA ALA A 275 40.10 -13.22 8.40
C ALA A 275 39.52 -11.90 8.93
N GLY A 276 40.22 -10.79 8.73
CA GLY A 276 39.76 -9.44 9.07
C GLY A 276 40.76 -8.38 8.64
N ILE A 277 40.28 -7.15 8.49
CA ILE A 277 41.04 -5.99 8.09
C ILE A 277 40.90 -4.93 9.17
N VAL A 278 42.02 -4.39 9.64
CA VAL A 278 42.08 -3.34 10.64
C VAL A 278 42.74 -2.11 10.02
N SER A 279 41.96 -1.04 9.86
CA SER A 279 42.43 0.24 9.34
C SER A 279 42.78 1.18 10.49
N THR A 280 44.03 1.63 10.52
CA THR A 280 44.52 2.71 11.40
C THR A 280 44.74 4.01 10.63
N LEU A 281 44.14 4.13 9.43
CA LEU A 281 44.29 5.29 8.54
C LEU A 281 43.86 6.60 9.20
N ALA A 282 42.99 6.54 10.23
CA ALA A 282 42.56 7.72 10.97
C ALA A 282 43.69 8.51 11.63
N ALA A 283 44.84 7.89 11.90
CA ALA A 283 45.99 8.60 12.44
C ALA A 283 46.62 9.61 11.46
N ALA A 284 46.36 9.50 10.15
CA ALA A 284 46.82 10.44 9.13
C ALA A 284 45.87 11.64 9.01
N GLU A 285 45.93 12.54 9.98
CA GLU A 285 45.09 13.76 10.04
C GLU A 285 45.59 14.91 9.15
N THR A 286 46.79 14.78 8.57
CA THR A 286 47.37 15.81 7.68
C THR A 286 46.57 15.93 6.38
N PRO A 287 46.41 17.14 5.81
CA PRO A 287 45.79 17.31 4.49
C PRO A 287 46.50 16.49 3.40
N SER A 288 45.75 15.95 2.45
CA SER A 288 46.32 15.28 1.27
C SER A 288 46.96 16.29 0.33
N GLU A 289 48.10 15.92 -0.26
CA GLU A 289 48.77 16.71 -1.30
C GLU A 289 47.96 16.75 -2.60
N ILE A 290 47.26 15.66 -2.93
CA ILE A 290 46.44 15.52 -4.15
C ILE A 290 45.06 16.18 -3.98
N HIS A 291 44.43 15.98 -2.80
CA HIS A 291 43.14 16.58 -2.47
C HIS A 291 43.22 17.39 -1.15
N PRO A 292 43.72 18.64 -1.18
CA PRO A 292 43.96 19.45 0.03
C PRO A 292 42.74 19.73 0.90
N GLY A 293 41.52 19.53 0.38
CA GLY A 293 40.27 19.66 1.13
C GLY A 293 39.95 18.47 2.03
N LEU A 294 40.74 17.39 2.01
CA LEU A 294 40.55 16.18 2.78
C LEU A 294 41.81 15.86 3.60
N ALA A 295 41.63 15.30 4.79
CA ALA A 295 42.73 14.62 5.49
C ALA A 295 43.13 13.36 4.71
N LEU A 296 44.43 13.07 4.62
CA LEU A 296 44.97 11.92 3.90
C LEU A 296 44.33 10.61 4.38
N GLY A 297 44.18 10.43 5.70
CA GLY A 297 43.54 9.27 6.29
C GLY A 297 42.09 9.07 5.84
N LEU A 298 41.34 10.16 5.66
CA LEU A 298 39.96 10.10 5.16
C LEU A 298 39.93 9.72 3.67
N ALA A 299 40.77 10.35 2.85
CA ALA A 299 40.84 10.05 1.42
C ALA A 299 41.23 8.58 1.18
N LEU A 300 42.26 8.10 1.89
CA LEU A 300 42.67 6.69 1.86
C LEU A 300 41.59 5.75 2.37
N THR A 301 40.80 6.16 3.36
CA THR A 301 39.67 5.36 3.87
C THR A 301 38.61 5.16 2.78
N VAL A 302 38.25 6.22 2.05
CA VAL A 302 37.29 6.13 0.94
C VAL A 302 37.84 5.22 -0.17
N SER A 303 39.09 5.43 -0.58
CA SER A 303 39.74 4.59 -1.60
C SER A 303 39.86 3.13 -1.17
N LEU A 304 40.18 2.86 0.11
CA LEU A 304 40.25 1.50 0.66
C LEU A 304 38.91 0.78 0.58
N VAL A 305 37.82 1.42 1.01
CA VAL A 305 36.47 0.82 0.95
C VAL A 305 36.07 0.49 -0.49
N GLN A 306 36.36 1.40 -1.42
CA GLN A 306 36.10 1.21 -2.85
C GLN A 306 36.94 0.09 -3.45
N ALA A 307 38.26 0.10 -3.19
CA ALA A 307 39.21 -0.87 -3.73
C ALA A 307 38.99 -2.29 -3.20
N LEU A 308 38.57 -2.45 -1.94
CA LEU A 308 38.16 -3.74 -1.40
C LEU A 308 36.95 -4.31 -2.16
N GLY A 309 36.01 -3.44 -2.55
CA GLY A 309 34.88 -3.81 -3.39
C GLY A 309 35.29 -4.27 -4.79
N ASP A 310 36.19 -3.54 -5.43
CA ASP A 310 36.68 -3.87 -6.78
C ASP A 310 37.53 -5.15 -6.79
N ALA A 311 38.29 -5.40 -5.73
CA ALA A 311 39.08 -6.61 -5.55
C ALA A 311 38.24 -7.84 -5.14
N GLY A 312 36.95 -7.67 -4.84
CA GLY A 312 36.08 -8.74 -4.36
C GLY A 312 36.46 -9.30 -2.99
N ILE A 313 37.06 -8.48 -2.13
CA ILE A 313 37.53 -8.89 -0.79
C ILE A 313 36.45 -8.57 0.24
N ASP A 314 35.76 -9.59 0.75
CA ASP A 314 34.65 -9.43 1.68
C ASP A 314 35.00 -9.61 3.17
N ALA A 315 36.29 -9.49 3.54
CA ALA A 315 36.73 -9.61 4.93
C ALA A 315 36.22 -8.44 5.81
N PRO A 316 35.89 -8.66 7.10
CA PRO A 316 35.40 -7.61 8.00
C PRO A 316 36.41 -6.46 8.17
N LEU A 317 36.01 -5.25 7.80
CA LEU A 317 36.80 -4.02 7.90
C LEU A 317 36.46 -3.26 9.19
N TRP A 318 37.48 -3.08 10.03
CA TRP A 318 37.41 -2.35 11.29
C TRP A 318 38.16 -1.02 11.19
N PHE A 319 37.49 0.08 11.50
CA PHE A 319 38.10 1.41 11.57
C PHE A 319 38.53 1.72 13.01
N LEU A 320 39.83 1.94 13.20
CA LEU A 320 40.36 2.35 14.50
C LEU A 320 40.59 3.85 14.52
N THR A 321 39.93 4.53 15.47
CA THR A 321 40.16 5.94 15.78
C THR A 321 40.77 6.09 17.17
N ARG A 322 41.28 7.27 17.53
CA ARG A 322 41.81 7.60 18.85
C ARG A 322 41.33 8.96 19.31
N GLY A 323 40.58 8.99 20.41
CA GLY A 323 40.10 10.25 20.99
C GLY A 323 39.19 11.02 20.04
N ALA A 324 38.51 10.31 19.14
CA ALA A 324 37.53 10.85 18.19
C ALA A 324 36.13 10.97 18.80
N VAL A 325 35.91 10.37 19.96
CA VAL A 325 34.64 10.38 20.70
C VAL A 325 34.88 10.62 22.19
N SER A 326 33.86 11.07 22.90
CA SER A 326 33.87 11.25 24.35
C SER A 326 32.84 10.34 25.01
N THR A 327 33.29 9.47 25.92
CA THR A 327 32.40 8.60 26.70
C THR A 327 31.81 9.27 27.95
N GLY A 328 32.21 10.51 28.24
CA GLY A 328 31.71 11.28 29.38
C GLY A 328 32.63 12.44 29.79
N ARG A 329 32.26 13.17 30.84
CA ARG A 329 32.95 14.41 31.27
C ARG A 329 34.44 14.26 31.59
N SER A 330 34.88 13.06 31.98
CA SER A 330 36.29 12.75 32.29
C SER A 330 37.10 12.27 31.09
N ASP A 331 36.48 12.15 29.91
CA ASP A 331 37.06 11.62 28.68
C ASP A 331 36.98 12.71 27.60
N ALA A 332 38.02 13.54 27.50
CA ALA A 332 38.05 14.63 26.56
C ALA A 332 38.29 14.14 25.13
N LEU A 333 37.49 14.64 24.18
CA LEU A 333 37.72 14.42 22.75
C LEU A 333 38.93 15.25 22.31
N VAL A 334 39.92 14.63 21.70
CA VAL A 334 41.20 15.26 21.32
C VAL A 334 41.45 15.33 19.81
N SER A 335 40.83 14.45 19.02
CA SER A 335 41.04 14.35 17.57
C SER A 335 39.71 14.40 16.80
N PRO A 336 39.11 15.59 16.62
CA PRO A 336 37.82 15.71 15.93
C PRO A 336 37.90 15.28 14.45
N VAL A 337 39.06 15.40 13.79
CA VAL A 337 39.27 14.98 12.40
C VAL A 337 38.95 13.50 12.20
N GLN A 338 39.31 12.66 13.16
CA GLN A 338 39.09 11.21 13.08
C GLN A 338 37.60 10.81 13.12
N ALA A 339 36.72 11.67 13.64
CA ALA A 339 35.27 11.42 13.62
C ALA A 339 34.71 11.37 12.18
N GLN A 340 35.41 11.94 11.20
CA GLN A 340 35.04 11.85 9.78
C GLN A 340 35.06 10.39 9.30
N ILE A 341 36.03 9.60 9.77
CA ILE A 341 36.16 8.18 9.42
C ILE A 341 35.10 7.35 10.13
N ALA A 342 34.73 7.69 11.37
CA ALA A 342 33.57 7.09 12.02
C ALA A 342 32.29 7.32 11.19
N GLY A 343 32.11 8.54 10.65
CA GLY A 343 31.01 8.87 9.74
C GLY A 343 31.01 8.06 8.44
N VAL A 344 32.17 7.96 7.76
CA VAL A 344 32.32 7.05 6.60
C VAL A 344 32.02 5.61 6.98
N GLY A 345 32.43 5.19 8.17
CA GLY A 345 32.13 3.88 8.72
C GLY A 345 30.63 3.63 8.85
N TRP A 346 29.86 4.57 9.40
CA TRP A 346 28.41 4.43 9.51
C TRP A 346 27.71 4.30 8.15
N THR A 347 28.17 5.02 7.12
CA THR A 347 27.66 4.81 5.76
C THR A 347 28.14 3.48 5.16
N THR A 348 29.38 3.08 5.42
CA THR A 348 29.92 1.76 5.02
C THR A 348 29.09 0.62 5.61
N ALA A 349 28.65 0.75 6.87
CA ALA A 349 27.79 -0.22 7.55
C ALA A 349 26.42 -0.39 6.86
N LEU A 350 25.91 0.66 6.20
CA LEU A 350 24.62 0.66 5.50
C LEU A 350 24.75 0.22 4.04
N GLU A 351 25.81 0.62 3.34
CA GLU A 351 26.01 0.33 1.91
C GLU A 351 26.76 -0.99 1.64
N HIS A 352 27.62 -1.41 2.56
CA HIS A 352 28.47 -2.60 2.43
C HIS A 352 28.45 -3.47 3.71
N PRO A 353 27.26 -3.90 4.18
CA PRO A 353 27.12 -4.60 5.46
C PRO A 353 27.91 -5.93 5.51
N GLN A 354 28.13 -6.59 4.37
CA GLN A 354 28.87 -7.84 4.27
C GLN A 354 30.37 -7.71 4.58
N ARG A 355 30.93 -6.49 4.48
CA ARG A 355 32.35 -6.21 4.77
C ARG A 355 32.55 -5.40 6.03
N TRP A 356 31.48 -5.14 6.77
CA TRP A 356 31.53 -4.25 7.91
C TRP A 356 31.98 -4.99 9.18
N GLY A 357 33.10 -4.55 9.75
CA GLY A 357 33.57 -4.99 11.06
C GLY A 357 33.05 -4.08 12.17
N GLY A 358 33.35 -2.78 12.08
CA GLY A 358 32.96 -1.80 13.10
C GLY A 358 33.88 -0.58 13.15
N VAL A 359 33.55 0.38 14.02
CA VAL A 359 34.44 1.49 14.42
C VAL A 359 34.76 1.34 15.90
N ILE A 360 36.05 1.38 16.24
CA ILE A 360 36.53 1.30 17.62
C ILE A 360 37.41 2.52 17.91
N ASP A 361 36.98 3.33 18.86
CA ASP A 361 37.79 4.44 19.37
C ASP A 361 38.67 3.98 20.54
N LEU A 362 39.97 4.18 20.40
CA LEU A 362 41.01 3.71 21.32
C LEU A 362 41.50 4.83 22.25
N PRO A 363 42.05 4.47 23.43
CA PRO A 363 42.74 5.44 24.27
C PRO A 363 44.03 5.92 23.60
N ALA A 364 44.59 7.04 24.07
CA ALA A 364 45.85 7.57 23.57
C ALA A 364 47.01 6.56 23.64
N ALA A 365 47.04 5.71 24.67
CA ALA A 365 48.00 4.62 24.82
C ALA A 365 47.28 3.28 25.05
N LEU A 366 47.62 2.25 24.28
CA LEU A 366 46.99 0.94 24.39
C LEU A 366 47.73 0.07 25.42
N ASP A 367 47.24 0.06 26.66
CA ASP A 367 47.76 -0.85 27.69
C ASP A 367 47.36 -2.32 27.44
N GLN A 368 47.96 -3.25 28.19
CA GLN A 368 47.71 -4.70 28.00
C GLN A 368 46.23 -5.09 28.18
N ARG A 369 45.47 -4.39 29.03
CA ARG A 369 44.04 -4.67 29.24
C ARG A 369 43.20 -4.12 28.09
N ALA A 370 43.51 -2.92 27.62
CA ALA A 370 42.89 -2.29 26.46
C ALA A 370 43.17 -3.09 25.18
N ALA A 371 44.39 -3.62 25.02
CA ALA A 371 44.75 -4.53 23.92
C ALA A 371 43.91 -5.81 23.94
N GLY A 372 43.77 -6.46 25.11
CA GLY A 372 42.91 -7.64 25.24
C GLY A 372 41.44 -7.36 24.93
N ARG A 373 40.93 -6.19 25.32
CA ARG A 373 39.57 -5.72 25.00
C ARG A 373 39.37 -5.47 23.50
N LEU A 374 40.32 -4.79 22.87
CA LEU A 374 40.34 -4.56 21.41
C LEU A 374 40.29 -5.89 20.66
N VAL A 375 41.20 -6.82 20.99
CA VAL A 375 41.25 -8.15 20.36
C VAL A 375 39.93 -8.91 20.57
N SER A 376 39.35 -8.85 21.77
CA SER A 376 38.07 -9.50 22.03
C SER A 376 36.93 -8.91 21.19
N ALA A 377 36.94 -7.58 20.98
CA ALA A 377 35.99 -6.93 20.06
C ALA A 377 36.19 -7.40 18.61
N LEU A 378 37.43 -7.39 18.12
CA LEU A 378 37.77 -7.84 16.76
C LEU A 378 37.44 -9.34 16.53
N ALA A 379 37.54 -10.15 17.58
CA ALA A 379 37.16 -11.56 17.57
C ALA A 379 35.63 -11.79 17.65
N GLY A 380 34.82 -10.73 17.70
CA GLY A 380 33.36 -10.82 17.74
C GLY A 380 32.78 -11.15 19.11
N ALA A 381 33.52 -11.00 20.21
CA ALA A 381 33.05 -11.35 21.56
C ALA A 381 31.85 -10.50 22.04
N LEU A 382 31.52 -9.43 21.33
CA LEU A 382 30.41 -8.53 21.63
C LEU A 382 29.18 -8.73 20.74
N GLY A 383 29.17 -9.76 19.90
CA GLY A 383 28.06 -10.01 18.99
C GLY A 383 27.89 -8.87 17.98
N GLU A 384 26.72 -8.23 17.98
CA GLU A 384 26.31 -7.22 16.99
C GLU A 384 26.84 -5.80 17.28
N GLU A 385 27.59 -5.62 18.38
CA GLU A 385 28.14 -4.31 18.76
C GLU A 385 29.31 -3.92 17.85
N ASP A 386 29.13 -2.83 17.09
CA ASP A 386 30.06 -2.39 16.06
C ASP A 386 30.51 -0.93 16.20
N GLN A 387 30.02 -0.21 17.21
CA GLN A 387 30.39 1.18 17.51
C GLN A 387 30.87 1.27 18.96
N LEU A 388 32.19 1.16 19.15
CA LEU A 388 32.80 0.91 20.45
C LEU A 388 33.81 2.00 20.83
N ALA A 389 33.95 2.22 22.13
CA ALA A 389 35.04 3.02 22.70
C ALA A 389 35.74 2.20 23.78
N VAL A 390 37.03 1.93 23.59
CA VAL A 390 37.89 1.28 24.57
C VAL A 390 38.54 2.36 25.42
N ARG A 391 38.42 2.24 26.75
CA ARG A 391 39.08 3.10 27.73
C ARG A 391 39.71 2.25 28.82
N SER A 392 40.52 2.87 29.68
CA SER A 392 41.11 2.19 30.85
C SER A 392 40.01 1.68 31.80
N SER A 393 38.95 2.46 31.99
CA SER A 393 37.79 2.13 32.83
C SER A 393 36.98 0.93 32.32
N GLY A 394 36.92 0.71 31.01
CA GLY A 394 36.06 -0.32 30.43
C GLY A 394 35.94 -0.18 28.91
N MET A 395 35.07 -1.01 28.33
CA MET A 395 34.56 -0.78 26.99
C MET A 395 33.19 -0.13 27.09
N PHE A 396 32.88 0.74 26.14
CA PHE A 396 31.60 1.42 26.04
C PHE A 396 31.06 1.20 24.64
N THR A 397 29.75 1.10 24.55
CA THR A 397 29.05 1.03 23.28
C THR A 397 28.19 2.27 23.08
N ARG A 398 28.06 2.68 21.82
CA ARG A 398 27.33 3.87 21.44
C ARG A 398 25.83 3.61 21.39
N ARG A 399 25.04 4.54 21.93
CA ARG A 399 23.58 4.51 21.95
C ARG A 399 22.99 5.86 21.61
N ILE A 400 21.82 5.84 20.99
CA ILE A 400 20.96 7.01 20.82
C ILE A 400 19.83 6.91 21.84
N VAL A 401 19.64 7.99 22.60
CA VAL A 401 18.63 8.05 23.68
C VAL A 401 17.73 9.26 23.49
N ARG A 402 16.47 9.15 23.91
CA ARG A 402 15.60 10.32 24.08
C ARG A 402 16.13 11.19 25.22
N THR A 403 16.15 12.50 25.03
CA THR A 403 16.43 13.44 26.13
C THR A 403 15.21 13.47 27.05
N ALA A 404 15.40 13.31 28.36
CA ALA A 404 14.29 13.13 29.30
C ALA A 404 13.33 14.33 29.30
N THR A 405 12.05 14.03 29.11
CA THR A 405 10.92 14.93 29.32
C THR A 405 10.76 15.19 30.82
N GLY A 406 11.17 16.36 31.27
CA GLY A 406 10.94 16.80 32.63
C GLY A 406 10.94 18.31 32.71
N ASP A 407 10.22 18.86 33.70
CA ASP A 407 10.22 20.27 34.09
C ASP A 407 11.60 20.71 34.63
N ARG A 408 12.70 20.39 33.94
CA ARG A 408 14.00 20.96 34.22
C ARG A 408 13.93 22.43 33.84
N GLU A 409 14.11 23.28 34.84
CA GLU A 409 14.37 24.69 34.63
C GLU A 409 15.55 24.82 33.66
N PRO A 410 15.44 25.72 32.66
CA PRO A 410 16.53 25.97 31.73
C PRO A 410 17.78 26.43 32.50
N ALA A 411 18.96 26.05 32.02
CA ALA A 411 20.22 26.44 32.67
C ALA A 411 20.42 27.97 32.60
N ARG A 412 19.94 28.58 31.53
CA ARG A 412 19.89 30.03 31.30
C ARG A 412 18.71 30.40 30.42
N ASP A 413 18.31 31.67 30.45
CA ASP A 413 17.42 32.23 29.43
C ASP A 413 18.27 32.91 28.36
N TRP A 414 18.53 32.19 27.27
CA TRP A 414 19.45 32.63 26.23
C TRP A 414 18.86 33.75 25.36
N THR A 415 19.65 34.79 25.12
CA THR A 415 19.37 35.87 24.15
C THR A 415 20.65 36.26 23.41
N PRO A 416 20.61 36.53 22.08
CA PRO A 416 21.79 36.94 21.33
C PRO A 416 22.31 38.31 21.81
N ARG A 417 23.63 38.46 21.91
CA ARG A 417 24.27 39.72 22.33
C ARG A 417 25.22 40.24 21.26
N GLY A 418 25.30 41.56 21.15
CA GLY A 418 26.24 42.23 20.24
C GLY A 418 26.04 41.85 18.77
N THR A 419 27.11 41.36 18.13
CA THR A 419 27.08 40.95 16.71
C THR A 419 27.00 39.43 16.57
N THR A 420 26.06 38.96 15.74
CA THR A 420 25.93 37.55 15.36
C THR A 420 26.37 37.35 13.92
N LEU A 421 27.36 36.47 13.69
CA LEU A 421 27.82 36.09 12.36
C LEU A 421 27.09 34.81 11.89
N ILE A 422 26.43 34.88 10.72
CA ILE A 422 25.77 33.74 10.08
C ILE A 422 26.52 33.41 8.79
N THR A 423 27.12 32.23 8.71
CA THR A 423 27.84 31.79 7.50
C THR A 423 26.95 30.89 6.64
N GLY A 424 27.03 31.01 5.32
CA GLY A 424 26.09 30.33 4.43
C GLY A 424 24.74 31.06 4.37
N ALA A 425 24.76 32.39 4.57
CA ALA A 425 23.57 33.21 4.73
C ALA A 425 22.65 33.26 3.50
N SER A 426 23.16 32.88 2.33
CA SER A 426 22.37 32.72 1.09
C SER A 426 21.67 31.36 0.96
N GLY A 427 21.77 30.50 1.98
CA GLY A 427 21.13 29.18 2.01
C GLY A 427 19.64 29.26 2.36
N THR A 428 18.96 28.12 2.37
CA THR A 428 17.51 28.03 2.61
C THR A 428 17.14 28.26 4.08
N LEU A 429 17.95 27.76 5.00
CA LEU A 429 17.71 27.84 6.45
C LEU A 429 18.07 29.21 7.05
N ALA A 430 19.07 29.89 6.48
CA ALA A 430 19.63 31.10 7.06
C ALA A 430 18.64 32.28 7.13
N PRO A 431 17.73 32.51 6.16
CA PRO A 431 16.69 33.53 6.28
C PRO A 431 15.73 33.29 7.45
N HIS A 432 15.31 32.04 7.72
CA HIS A 432 14.47 31.72 8.88
C HIS A 432 15.21 32.00 10.18
N LEU A 433 16.49 31.61 10.25
CA LEU A 433 17.35 31.88 11.40
C LEU A 433 17.57 33.40 11.60
N ALA A 434 17.82 34.17 10.55
CA ALA A 434 18.06 35.61 10.66
C ALA A 434 16.84 36.35 11.21
N ARG A 435 15.63 36.03 10.68
CA ARG A 435 14.37 36.58 11.19
C ARG A 435 14.12 36.18 12.64
N TRP A 436 14.40 34.93 12.98
CA TRP A 436 14.25 34.44 14.35
C TRP A 436 15.23 35.14 15.31
N LEU A 437 16.50 35.31 14.94
CA LEU A 437 17.49 36.03 15.74
C LEU A 437 17.12 37.50 15.94
N ALA A 438 16.59 38.17 14.91
CA ALA A 438 16.05 39.53 15.04
C ALA A 438 14.88 39.57 16.04
N ALA A 439 13.96 38.61 15.97
CA ALA A 439 12.86 38.47 16.93
C ALA A 439 13.32 38.14 18.37
N GLN A 440 14.47 37.47 18.53
CA GLN A 440 15.12 37.24 19.83
C GLN A 440 15.91 38.47 20.34
N GLY A 441 15.93 39.58 19.59
CA GLY A 441 16.57 40.83 20.01
C GLY A 441 18.01 41.01 19.54
N ALA A 442 18.44 40.33 18.47
CA ALA A 442 19.77 40.56 17.89
C ALA A 442 19.92 42.02 17.41
N GLY A 443 20.92 42.72 17.93
CA GLY A 443 21.18 44.12 17.56
C GLY A 443 21.86 44.27 16.20
N HIS A 444 22.74 43.33 15.83
CA HIS A 444 23.47 43.35 14.57
C HIS A 444 23.73 41.94 14.03
N LEU A 445 23.40 41.69 12.76
CA LEU A 445 23.61 40.43 12.05
C LEU A 445 24.62 40.59 10.90
N VAL A 446 25.65 39.74 10.85
CA VAL A 446 26.56 39.65 9.69
C VAL A 446 26.16 38.43 8.85
N LEU A 447 25.62 38.68 7.66
CA LEU A 447 25.18 37.66 6.71
C LEU A 447 26.30 37.37 5.72
N MET A 448 27.06 36.31 5.97
CA MET A 448 28.25 35.95 5.19
C MET A 448 27.95 34.85 4.16
N SER A 449 28.25 35.11 2.89
CA SER A 449 28.18 34.12 1.81
C SER A 449 29.10 34.50 0.66
N ARG A 450 29.42 33.55 -0.23
CA ARG A 450 30.29 33.82 -1.40
C ARG A 450 29.72 34.89 -2.35
N ARG A 451 28.40 35.01 -2.44
CA ARG A 451 27.72 35.97 -3.34
C ARG A 451 27.43 37.32 -2.68
N GLY A 452 27.50 37.42 -1.35
CA GLY A 452 27.13 38.63 -0.62
C GLY A 452 25.75 39.17 -1.04
N MET A 453 25.69 40.46 -1.37
CA MET A 453 24.44 41.13 -1.82
C MET A 453 23.89 40.62 -3.16
N ASP A 454 24.69 39.92 -3.96
CA ASP A 454 24.24 39.33 -5.23
C ASP A 454 23.47 38.00 -5.03
N ALA A 455 23.30 37.55 -3.79
CA ALA A 455 22.48 36.37 -3.49
C ALA A 455 20.97 36.67 -3.67
N PRO A 456 20.20 35.77 -4.30
CA PRO A 456 18.74 35.94 -4.42
C PRO A 456 18.07 36.10 -3.05
N GLY A 457 17.19 37.10 -2.90
CA GLY A 457 16.48 37.37 -1.65
C GLY A 457 17.27 38.18 -0.60
N ALA A 458 18.56 38.48 -0.83
CA ALA A 458 19.39 39.15 0.18
C ALA A 458 18.99 40.61 0.42
N ALA A 459 18.61 41.34 -0.63
CA ALA A 459 18.16 42.73 -0.51
C ALA A 459 16.82 42.83 0.24
N GLU A 460 15.89 41.93 -0.05
CA GLU A 460 14.61 41.82 0.65
C GLU A 460 14.81 41.47 2.13
N LEU A 461 15.66 40.48 2.43
CA LEU A 461 15.95 40.08 3.81
C LEU A 461 16.58 41.21 4.62
N VAL A 462 17.52 41.98 4.04
CA VAL A 462 18.13 43.14 4.72
C VAL A 462 17.09 44.22 5.00
N ALA A 463 16.18 44.48 4.06
CA ALA A 463 15.09 45.44 4.26
C ALA A 463 14.14 44.99 5.39
N GLU A 464 13.72 43.72 5.40
CA GLU A 464 12.90 43.13 6.46
C GLU A 464 13.56 43.25 7.85
N LEU A 465 14.87 42.95 7.93
CA LEU A 465 15.62 43.06 9.18
C LEU A 465 15.69 44.52 9.66
N ALA A 466 15.91 45.47 8.75
CA ALA A 466 15.91 46.89 9.09
C ALA A 466 14.55 47.38 9.59
N GLU A 467 13.44 46.90 9.00
CA GLU A 467 12.07 47.19 9.49
C GLU A 467 11.82 46.64 10.89
N SER A 468 12.43 45.50 11.23
CA SER A 468 12.37 44.92 12.58
C SER A 468 13.29 45.61 13.60
N GLY A 469 14.12 46.58 13.17
CA GLY A 469 15.05 47.30 14.03
C GLY A 469 16.43 46.63 14.22
N THR A 470 16.72 45.55 13.48
CA THR A 470 17.99 44.85 13.50
C THR A 470 18.89 45.31 12.35
N GLU A 471 20.11 45.74 12.66
CA GLU A 471 21.07 46.11 11.63
C GLU A 471 21.66 44.86 10.96
N ALA A 472 21.82 44.86 9.63
CA ALA A 472 22.42 43.73 8.90
C ALA A 472 23.58 44.17 8.00
N THR A 473 24.75 43.54 8.13
CA THR A 473 25.88 43.66 7.20
C THR A 473 25.97 42.40 6.34
N VAL A 474 25.96 42.55 5.02
CA VAL A 474 26.13 41.43 4.09
C VAL A 474 27.57 41.39 3.59
N ALA A 475 28.26 40.28 3.83
CA ALA A 475 29.67 40.11 3.47
C ALA A 475 29.82 39.06 2.36
N ALA A 476 30.42 39.48 1.23
CA ALA A 476 30.87 38.58 0.18
C ALA A 476 32.22 37.96 0.59
N CYS A 477 32.17 36.80 1.25
CA CYS A 477 33.36 36.13 1.78
C CYS A 477 33.17 34.61 1.72
N ASP A 478 34.21 33.89 1.29
CA ASP A 478 34.26 32.44 1.40
C ASP A 478 34.76 32.05 2.78
N VAL A 479 33.98 31.24 3.50
CA VAL A 479 34.31 30.83 4.88
C VAL A 479 35.53 29.92 4.94
N THR A 480 35.90 29.29 3.83
CA THR A 480 37.07 28.41 3.76
C THR A 480 38.38 29.17 3.50
N ASP A 481 38.30 30.46 3.14
CA ASP A 481 39.46 31.33 3.00
C ASP A 481 39.78 31.98 4.36
N ARG A 482 40.73 31.39 5.07
CA ARG A 482 41.17 31.83 6.40
C ARG A 482 41.55 33.32 6.43
N ASP A 483 42.29 33.80 5.44
CA ASP A 483 42.81 35.16 5.45
C ASP A 483 41.68 36.16 5.14
N ALA A 484 40.74 35.81 4.25
CA ALA A 484 39.56 36.61 4.01
C ALA A 484 38.65 36.70 5.24
N VAL A 485 38.43 35.59 5.95
CA VAL A 485 37.63 35.57 7.19
C VAL A 485 38.34 36.40 8.28
N ALA A 486 39.66 36.26 8.45
CA ALA A 486 40.43 37.05 9.40
C ALA A 486 40.35 38.56 9.10
N ALA A 487 40.42 38.94 7.83
CA ALA A 487 40.27 40.34 7.41
C ALA A 487 38.87 40.88 7.70
N LEU A 488 37.82 40.08 7.47
CA LEU A 488 36.44 40.45 7.81
C LEU A 488 36.26 40.66 9.33
N LEU A 489 36.74 39.72 10.14
CA LEU A 489 36.67 39.82 11.60
C LEU A 489 37.44 41.04 12.13
N ALA A 490 38.62 41.34 11.58
CA ALA A 490 39.40 42.52 11.93
C ALA A 490 38.70 43.83 11.55
N ALA A 491 38.04 43.88 10.38
CA ALA A 491 37.26 45.03 9.95
C ALA A 491 36.07 45.31 10.89
N LEU A 492 35.30 44.27 11.23
CA LEU A 492 34.20 44.37 12.19
C LEU A 492 34.69 44.87 13.57
N LYS A 493 35.80 44.33 14.07
CA LYS A 493 36.39 44.76 15.34
C LYS A 493 36.86 46.23 15.30
N ALA A 494 37.39 46.70 14.17
CA ALA A 494 37.77 48.11 13.98
C ALA A 494 36.56 49.06 13.98
N GLU A 495 35.40 48.59 13.55
CA GLU A 495 34.11 49.30 13.61
C GLU A 495 33.44 49.24 15.01
N GLY A 496 34.09 48.60 15.99
CA GLY A 496 33.54 48.39 17.33
C GLY A 496 32.50 47.27 17.40
N ARG A 497 32.44 46.40 16.40
CA ARG A 497 31.50 45.28 16.28
C ARG A 497 32.22 43.95 16.56
N THR A 498 32.29 43.56 17.83
CA THR A 498 32.81 42.25 18.23
C THR A 498 31.75 41.16 18.01
N VAL A 499 32.14 40.06 17.38
CA VAL A 499 31.28 38.89 17.17
C VAL A 499 31.19 38.08 18.47
N HIS A 500 29.97 37.90 19.00
CA HIS A 500 29.71 37.11 20.20
C HIS A 500 28.97 35.81 19.92
N THR A 501 28.24 35.73 18.80
CA THR A 501 27.57 34.50 18.37
C THR A 501 27.97 34.17 16.95
N VAL A 502 28.33 32.92 16.69
CA VAL A 502 28.53 32.39 15.34
C VAL A 502 27.52 31.28 15.08
N VAL A 503 26.86 31.35 13.93
CA VAL A 503 26.02 30.27 13.43
C VAL A 503 26.52 29.81 12.06
N HIS A 504 27.10 28.61 12.03
CA HIS A 504 27.64 28.02 10.83
C HIS A 504 26.59 27.16 10.13
N THR A 505 25.95 27.69 9.08
CA THR A 505 24.93 27.00 8.27
C THR A 505 25.39 26.66 6.86
N ALA A 506 26.68 26.80 6.55
CA ALA A 506 27.20 26.52 5.22
C ALA A 506 27.16 25.01 4.93
N ALA A 507 26.51 24.62 3.84
CA ALA A 507 26.45 23.24 3.40
C ALA A 507 26.31 23.14 1.88
N LEU A 508 26.90 22.09 1.33
CA LEU A 508 26.62 21.57 0.00
C LEU A 508 26.19 20.11 0.18
N ILE A 509 25.16 19.67 -0.54
CA ILE A 509 24.64 18.30 -0.46
C ILE A 509 24.65 17.74 -1.87
N GLU A 510 25.44 16.69 -2.09
CA GLU A 510 25.45 15.88 -3.31
C GLU A 510 25.31 14.42 -2.88
N LEU A 511 24.43 13.66 -3.55
CA LEU A 511 24.09 12.28 -3.16
C LEU A 511 24.84 11.30 -4.07
N TYR A 512 25.75 10.54 -3.48
CA TYR A 512 26.54 9.52 -4.15
C TYR A 512 26.75 8.34 -3.22
N THR A 513 26.58 7.12 -3.73
CA THR A 513 27.05 5.92 -3.03
C THR A 513 28.57 5.97 -2.84
N LEU A 514 29.09 5.27 -1.84
CA LEU A 514 30.53 5.10 -1.64
C LEU A 514 31.19 4.50 -2.88
N ALA A 515 30.49 3.63 -3.62
CA ALA A 515 31.00 3.04 -4.85
C ALA A 515 31.11 4.02 -6.02
N GLU A 516 30.26 5.05 -6.08
CA GLU A 516 30.17 5.98 -7.21
C GLU A 516 30.82 7.35 -6.94
N THR A 517 31.06 7.69 -5.67
CA THR A 517 31.65 8.98 -5.31
C THR A 517 33.13 9.08 -5.74
N SER A 518 33.52 10.24 -6.28
CA SER A 518 34.93 10.57 -6.50
C SER A 518 35.49 11.38 -5.33
N LEU A 519 36.80 11.33 -5.10
CA LEU A 519 37.45 12.13 -4.06
C LEU A 519 37.24 13.63 -4.26
N ASP A 520 37.15 14.11 -5.50
CA ASP A 520 36.81 15.50 -5.80
C ASP A 520 35.37 15.85 -5.39
N ALA A 521 34.41 14.97 -5.64
CA ALA A 521 33.03 15.16 -5.20
C ALA A 521 32.92 15.13 -3.67
N PHE A 522 33.61 14.17 -3.05
CA PHE A 522 33.71 14.03 -1.61
C PHE A 522 34.31 15.31 -0.98
N ALA A 523 35.43 15.80 -1.52
CA ALA A 523 36.08 17.03 -1.09
C ALA A 523 35.16 18.24 -1.20
N ARG A 524 34.40 18.41 -2.30
CA ARG A 524 33.46 19.53 -2.45
C ARG A 524 32.39 19.56 -1.35
N VAL A 525 31.82 18.41 -1.01
CA VAL A 525 30.80 18.30 0.05
C VAL A 525 31.40 18.60 1.42
N MET A 526 32.61 18.10 1.69
CA MET A 526 33.34 18.36 2.94
C MET A 526 33.76 19.84 3.08
N HIS A 527 34.19 20.46 1.98
CA HIS A 527 34.87 21.76 1.96
C HIS A 527 34.07 22.86 2.66
N ALA A 528 32.80 23.07 2.30
CA ALA A 528 32.02 24.19 2.85
C ALA A 528 31.69 24.03 4.35
N LYS A 529 31.51 22.79 4.80
CA LYS A 529 31.00 22.48 6.15
C LYS A 529 32.12 22.21 7.16
N VAL A 530 33.15 21.47 6.76
CA VAL A 530 34.28 21.11 7.64
C VAL A 530 35.34 22.21 7.65
N ALA A 531 35.85 22.60 6.48
CA ALA A 531 36.92 23.60 6.41
C ALA A 531 36.44 24.97 6.91
N GLY A 532 35.18 25.33 6.63
CA GLY A 532 34.56 26.55 7.18
C GLY A 532 34.48 26.53 8.71
N ALA A 533 34.07 25.42 9.31
CA ALA A 533 34.01 25.28 10.76
C ALA A 533 35.41 25.30 11.41
N GLN A 534 36.43 24.72 10.75
CA GLN A 534 37.83 24.76 11.18
C GLN A 534 38.37 26.20 11.20
N VAL A 535 38.19 26.94 10.10
CA VAL A 535 38.63 28.35 10.02
C VAL A 535 37.97 29.20 11.11
N LEU A 536 36.67 29.01 11.34
CA LEU A 536 35.95 29.71 12.41
C LEU A 536 36.44 29.30 13.80
N ASP A 537 36.71 28.02 14.03
CA ASP A 537 37.25 27.51 15.29
C ASP A 537 38.61 28.14 15.62
N GLU A 538 39.52 28.15 14.64
CA GLU A 538 40.88 28.69 14.76
C GLU A 538 40.89 30.21 14.99
N LEU A 539 40.07 30.97 14.26
CA LEU A 539 40.06 32.42 14.35
C LEU A 539 39.29 32.95 15.57
N LEU A 540 38.38 32.13 16.12
CA LEU A 540 37.53 32.47 17.27
C LEU A 540 37.84 31.58 18.48
N ASP A 541 39.10 31.15 18.61
CA ASP A 541 39.66 30.45 19.77
C ASP A 541 39.99 31.44 20.90
N ASN A 542 39.04 32.30 21.26
CA ASN A 542 39.20 33.30 22.33
C ASN A 542 37.95 33.39 23.22
N ASP A 543 38.13 33.87 24.45
CA ASP A 543 37.09 33.93 25.48
C ASP A 543 36.04 35.05 25.24
N GLU A 544 36.07 35.77 24.11
CA GLU A 544 35.10 36.85 23.81
C GLU A 544 33.78 36.30 23.23
N LEU A 545 33.77 35.04 22.74
CA LEU A 545 32.60 34.42 22.11
C LEU A 545 31.66 33.80 23.14
N ASP A 546 30.36 34.11 23.05
CA ASP A 546 29.31 33.55 23.91
C ASP A 546 28.80 32.20 23.39
N ASP A 547 28.63 32.06 22.06
CA ASP A 547 28.01 30.90 21.44
C ASP A 547 28.61 30.57 20.06
N PHE A 548 28.96 29.29 19.85
CA PHE A 548 29.45 28.75 18.59
C PHE A 548 28.53 27.61 18.12
N ILE A 549 27.62 27.91 17.19
CA ILE A 549 26.52 27.03 16.81
C ILE A 549 26.82 26.42 15.44
N LEU A 550 26.91 25.10 15.39
CA LEU A 550 27.17 24.31 14.20
C LEU A 550 25.88 23.63 13.75
N TYR A 551 25.39 23.98 12.56
CA TYR A 551 24.24 23.27 11.99
C TYR A 551 24.73 21.95 11.39
N SER A 552 24.26 20.86 11.97
CA SER A 552 24.54 19.47 11.59
C SER A 552 23.26 18.79 11.07
N SER A 553 23.32 17.47 10.86
CA SER A 553 22.19 16.63 10.44
C SER A 553 22.15 15.35 11.27
N THR A 554 20.97 14.76 11.41
CA THR A 554 20.80 13.39 11.96
C THR A 554 21.65 12.35 11.22
N ALA A 555 21.92 12.55 9.93
CA ALA A 555 22.82 11.71 9.16
C ALA A 555 24.22 11.63 9.78
N GLY A 556 24.76 12.72 10.34
CA GLY A 556 26.03 12.71 11.08
C GLY A 556 25.93 12.33 12.54
N MET A 557 24.76 11.89 13.00
CA MET A 557 24.55 11.33 14.33
C MET A 557 24.47 9.80 14.27
N TRP A 558 23.88 9.21 13.24
CA TRP A 558 23.72 7.75 13.18
C TRP A 558 23.90 7.13 11.79
N GLY A 559 24.25 7.91 10.77
CA GLY A 559 24.53 7.43 9.42
C GLY A 559 23.35 7.55 8.46
N SER A 560 23.67 7.54 7.17
CA SER A 560 22.74 7.46 6.04
C SER A 560 23.45 6.85 4.84
N GLY A 561 22.74 6.05 4.03
CA GLY A 561 23.23 5.57 2.73
C GLY A 561 23.29 6.69 1.70
N ALA A 562 24.10 6.50 0.65
CA ALA A 562 24.38 7.40 -0.46
C ALA A 562 24.84 8.82 -0.08
N HIS A 563 25.36 8.99 1.14
CA HIS A 563 25.62 10.30 1.76
C HIS A 563 26.96 10.37 2.52
N ALA A 564 27.94 9.52 2.20
CA ALA A 564 29.16 9.35 3.03
C ALA A 564 29.91 10.64 3.36
N ALA A 565 30.14 11.52 2.38
CA ALA A 565 30.79 12.82 2.62
C ALA A 565 29.97 13.73 3.54
N TYR A 566 28.65 13.75 3.35
CA TYR A 566 27.76 14.53 4.20
C TYR A 566 27.74 13.98 5.64
N VAL A 567 27.68 12.66 5.80
CA VAL A 567 27.73 11.99 7.11
C VAL A 567 29.06 12.29 7.82
N ALA A 568 30.19 12.11 7.13
CA ALA A 568 31.53 12.39 7.65
C ALA A 568 31.69 13.86 8.11
N GLY A 569 31.21 14.81 7.31
CA GLY A 569 31.27 16.23 7.66
C GLY A 569 30.41 16.59 8.86
N ASN A 570 29.22 16.02 8.99
CA ASN A 570 28.34 16.27 10.14
C ASN A 570 28.84 15.57 11.43
N ALA A 571 29.45 14.39 11.32
CA ALA A 571 30.13 13.72 12.43
C ALA A 571 31.29 14.56 12.97
N TYR A 572 32.08 15.17 12.06
CA TYR A 572 33.12 16.13 12.43
C TYR A 572 32.58 17.34 13.20
N LEU A 573 31.45 17.92 12.80
CA LEU A 573 30.88 19.07 13.51
C LEU A 573 30.49 18.73 14.96
N ALA A 574 29.92 17.55 15.20
CA ALA A 574 29.63 17.08 16.56
C ALA A 574 30.92 16.90 17.38
N ALA A 575 31.95 16.30 16.77
CA ALA A 575 33.24 16.13 17.40
C ALA A 575 33.96 17.46 17.70
N LEU A 576 33.89 18.43 16.78
CA LEU A 576 34.45 19.77 16.94
C LEU A 576 33.76 20.51 18.10
N ALA A 577 32.43 20.40 18.22
CA ALA A 577 31.71 21.00 19.34
C ALA A 577 32.17 20.42 20.69
N ALA A 578 32.29 19.09 20.79
CA ALA A 578 32.82 18.44 21.98
C ALA A 578 34.28 18.81 22.27
N HIS A 579 35.12 18.95 21.24
CA HIS A 579 36.50 19.38 21.36
C HIS A 579 36.64 20.83 21.85
N ARG A 580 35.83 21.76 21.32
CA ARG A 580 35.75 23.15 21.82
C ARG A 580 35.34 23.20 23.28
N ARG A 581 34.30 22.43 23.67
CA ARG A 581 33.86 22.33 25.08
C ARG A 581 34.94 21.76 25.98
N ALA A 582 35.73 20.80 25.51
CA ALA A 582 36.87 20.27 26.26
C ALA A 582 38.00 21.30 26.48
N ARG A 583 38.14 22.28 25.58
CA ARG A 583 39.00 23.47 25.75
C ARG A 583 38.40 24.56 26.64
N GLY A 584 37.17 24.39 27.12
CA GLY A 584 36.45 25.38 27.94
C GLY A 584 35.70 26.43 27.12
N LEU A 585 35.63 26.29 25.79
CA LEU A 585 34.97 27.24 24.89
C LEU A 585 33.52 26.81 24.60
N PRO A 586 32.59 27.76 24.36
CA PRO A 586 31.22 27.42 24.03
C PRO A 586 31.14 26.78 22.64
N ALA A 587 30.32 25.74 22.53
CA ALA A 587 29.91 25.15 21.26
C ALA A 587 28.63 24.33 21.40
N LEU A 588 27.82 24.35 20.33
CA LEU A 588 26.61 23.55 20.17
C LEU A 588 26.57 22.99 18.75
N SER A 589 26.52 21.67 18.60
CA SER A 589 26.22 21.00 17.32
C SER A 589 24.76 20.53 17.31
N LEU A 590 23.98 21.00 16.34
CA LEU A 590 22.56 20.67 16.21
C LEU A 590 22.32 19.79 15.00
N SER A 591 22.02 18.52 15.24
CA SER A 591 21.69 17.54 14.20
C SER A 591 20.22 17.65 13.81
N TRP A 592 19.92 18.35 12.72
CA TRP A 592 18.56 18.53 12.26
C TRP A 592 18.01 17.30 11.52
N GLY A 593 16.73 17.01 11.75
CA GLY A 593 15.86 16.30 10.81
C GLY A 593 15.53 17.18 9.59
N ILE A 594 14.58 16.74 8.77
CA ILE A 594 14.25 17.41 7.50
C ILE A 594 13.22 18.53 7.75
N TRP A 595 13.42 19.70 7.14
CA TRP A 595 12.53 20.86 7.32
C TRP A 595 11.47 20.89 6.20
N ALA A 596 10.26 21.34 6.52
CA ALA A 596 9.14 21.36 5.56
C ALA A 596 9.40 22.22 4.31
N ASP A 597 10.27 23.23 4.39
CA ASP A 597 10.56 24.12 3.26
C ASP A 597 11.40 23.43 2.16
N ASP A 598 12.06 22.31 2.47
CA ASP A 598 12.75 21.49 1.47
C ASP A 598 11.75 20.86 0.45
N LEU A 599 10.47 20.76 0.83
CA LEU A 599 9.36 20.38 -0.07
C LEU A 599 9.08 21.45 -1.12
N GLN A 600 9.03 22.73 -0.71
CA GLN A 600 8.66 23.85 -1.58
C GLN A 600 9.71 24.13 -2.66
N LEU A 601 10.95 23.74 -2.38
CA LEU A 601 12.09 23.91 -3.28
C LEU A 601 12.35 22.69 -4.18
N GLY A 602 11.55 21.62 -4.05
CA GLY A 602 11.67 20.40 -4.87
C GLY A 602 13.00 19.67 -4.72
N ARG A 603 13.69 19.83 -3.58
CA ARG A 603 15.03 19.29 -3.34
C ARG A 603 15.04 17.83 -2.90
N VAL A 604 13.90 17.34 -2.42
CA VAL A 604 13.70 15.98 -1.92
C VAL A 604 12.36 15.43 -2.40
N ASP A 605 12.32 14.12 -2.70
CA ASP A 605 11.06 13.42 -2.95
C ASP A 605 10.33 13.16 -1.62
N PRO A 606 9.14 13.75 -1.38
CA PRO A 606 8.41 13.59 -0.12
C PRO A 606 8.06 12.14 0.18
N GLY A 607 7.85 11.32 -0.86
CA GLY A 607 7.55 9.90 -0.72
C GLY A 607 8.75 9.12 -0.19
N THR A 608 9.96 9.40 -0.69
CA THR A 608 11.19 8.74 -0.26
C THR A 608 11.54 9.07 1.19
N ILE A 609 11.35 10.32 1.61
CA ILE A 609 11.60 10.75 2.98
C ILE A 609 10.65 10.06 3.97
N ARG A 610 9.34 10.08 3.72
CA ARG A 610 8.37 9.43 4.62
C ARG A 610 8.52 7.91 4.65
N ARG A 611 8.83 7.27 3.52
CA ARG A 611 9.12 5.82 3.47
C ARG A 611 10.35 5.42 4.29
N SER A 612 11.28 6.34 4.54
CA SER A 612 12.41 6.09 5.44
C SER A 612 12.05 6.20 6.92
N GLY A 613 10.86 6.71 7.27
CA GLY A 613 10.43 6.98 8.64
C GLY A 613 10.84 8.36 9.19
N LEU A 614 11.41 9.23 8.35
CA LEU A 614 11.67 10.64 8.70
C LEU A 614 10.46 11.52 8.37
N GLU A 615 10.13 12.46 9.26
CA GLU A 615 9.04 13.41 9.07
C GLU A 615 9.52 14.85 8.87
N PHE A 616 8.70 15.66 8.19
CA PHE A 616 9.02 17.05 7.87
C PHE A 616 8.68 17.99 9.04
N MET A 617 9.70 18.65 9.60
CA MET A 617 9.53 19.58 10.71
C MET A 617 9.17 20.99 10.24
N ALA A 618 8.24 21.63 10.96
CA ALA A 618 7.95 23.04 10.76
C ALA A 618 9.14 23.91 11.23
N PRO A 619 9.60 24.90 10.44
CA PRO A 619 10.74 25.77 10.79
C PRO A 619 10.64 26.42 12.18
N GLN A 620 9.44 26.87 12.57
CA GLN A 620 9.22 27.53 13.86
C GLN A 620 9.39 26.58 15.05
N LEU A 621 8.92 25.33 14.91
CA LEU A 621 9.12 24.30 15.94
C LEU A 621 10.59 23.87 16.01
N ALA A 622 11.27 23.75 14.87
CA ALA A 622 12.70 23.48 14.84
C ALA A 622 13.52 24.58 15.55
N LEU A 623 13.21 25.86 15.32
CA LEU A 623 13.84 26.99 16.01
C LEU A 623 13.49 27.06 17.51
N THR A 624 12.32 26.58 17.91
CA THR A 624 11.99 26.36 19.33
C THR A 624 12.92 25.30 19.95
N GLY A 625 13.25 24.25 19.18
CA GLY A 625 14.28 23.27 19.54
C GLY A 625 15.68 23.88 19.69
N LEU A 626 16.08 24.79 18.79
CA LEU A 626 17.33 25.56 18.90
C LEU A 626 17.38 26.38 20.19
N LYS A 627 16.33 27.15 20.49
CA LYS A 627 16.22 27.93 21.75
C LYS A 627 16.43 27.02 22.95
N ARG A 628 15.74 25.88 22.98
CA ARG A 628 15.81 24.93 24.09
C ARG A 628 17.22 24.33 24.25
N ALA A 629 17.89 23.98 23.16
CA ALA A 629 19.26 23.49 23.20
C ALA A 629 20.25 24.54 23.74
N LEU A 630 20.05 25.83 23.40
CA LEU A 630 20.86 26.94 23.90
C LEU A 630 20.60 27.25 25.38
N ASP A 631 19.33 27.17 25.81
CA ASP A 631 18.89 27.35 27.19
C ASP A 631 19.38 26.24 28.11
N ASP A 632 19.45 25.00 27.61
CA ASP A 632 19.94 23.83 28.35
C ASP A 632 21.48 23.68 28.28
N GLU A 633 22.18 24.57 27.57
CA GLU A 633 23.63 24.54 27.33
C GLU A 633 24.12 23.21 26.74
N GLU A 634 23.36 22.65 25.81
CA GLU A 634 23.71 21.39 25.15
C GLU A 634 25.02 21.54 24.35
N THR A 635 25.75 20.43 24.22
CA THR A 635 26.97 20.37 23.39
C THR A 635 26.69 19.77 22.02
N ALA A 636 25.92 18.67 21.98
CA ALA A 636 25.49 18.02 20.76
C ALA A 636 24.12 17.38 20.98
N ILE A 637 23.15 17.73 20.14
CA ILE A 637 21.78 17.21 20.24
C ILE A 637 21.15 17.12 18.84
N ALA A 638 20.34 16.10 18.63
CA ALA A 638 19.50 15.98 17.45
C ALA A 638 18.09 16.48 17.73
N VAL A 639 17.53 17.23 16.79
CA VAL A 639 16.13 17.66 16.77
C VAL A 639 15.54 17.16 15.46
N ALA A 640 14.73 16.09 15.55
CA ALA A 640 14.17 15.40 14.40
C ALA A 640 12.82 14.76 14.74
N ASP A 641 11.87 14.84 13.83
CA ASP A 641 10.64 14.07 13.91
C ASP A 641 10.85 12.71 13.22
N ILE A 642 10.66 11.62 13.96
CA ILE A 642 11.00 10.26 13.53
C ILE A 642 9.86 9.33 13.90
N ASP A 643 9.28 8.68 12.90
CA ASP A 643 8.43 7.52 13.09
C ASP A 643 9.30 6.27 13.27
N TRP A 644 9.53 5.89 14.53
CA TRP A 644 10.37 4.73 14.89
C TRP A 644 9.79 3.39 14.45
N GLU A 645 8.49 3.29 14.21
CA GLU A 645 7.86 2.05 13.71
C GLU A 645 8.28 1.79 12.25
N THR A 646 8.53 2.84 11.48
CA THR A 646 9.03 2.77 10.10
C THR A 646 10.56 2.86 10.03
N TYR A 647 11.17 3.79 10.78
CA TYR A 647 12.59 4.12 10.66
C TYR A 647 13.51 2.99 11.13
N TYR A 648 13.20 2.36 12.27
CA TYR A 648 14.08 1.34 12.85
C TYR A 648 14.21 0.09 11.97
N PRO A 649 13.11 -0.53 11.47
CA PRO A 649 13.21 -1.66 10.55
C PRO A 649 13.98 -1.34 9.25
N VAL A 650 13.76 -0.15 8.69
CA VAL A 650 14.47 0.30 7.47
C VAL A 650 15.97 0.43 7.74
N PHE A 651 16.35 1.07 8.85
CA PHE A 651 17.76 1.26 9.21
C PHE A 651 18.49 -0.07 9.47
N THR A 652 17.82 -1.05 10.07
CA THR A 652 18.42 -2.36 10.38
C THR A 652 18.23 -3.42 9.29
N SER A 653 17.70 -3.05 8.12
CA SER A 653 17.36 -4.00 7.04
C SER A 653 18.58 -4.70 6.43
N GLY A 654 19.69 -3.98 6.23
CA GLY A 654 20.94 -4.53 5.70
C GLY A 654 21.81 -5.23 6.75
N ARG A 655 21.65 -4.86 8.03
CA ARG A 655 22.42 -5.36 9.18
C ARG A 655 21.70 -5.01 10.49
N ALA A 656 21.67 -5.95 11.43
CA ALA A 656 21.21 -5.69 12.79
C ALA A 656 22.05 -4.60 13.48
N SER A 657 21.43 -3.74 14.27
CA SER A 657 22.11 -2.69 15.03
C SER A 657 21.42 -2.42 16.36
N THR A 658 22.20 -2.38 17.44
CA THR A 658 21.71 -2.07 18.79
C THR A 658 21.78 -0.58 19.12
N LEU A 659 22.13 0.28 18.14
CA LEU A 659 22.34 1.72 18.33
C LEU A 659 21.12 2.42 18.96
N PHE A 660 19.91 2.03 18.57
CA PHE A 660 18.65 2.63 19.04
C PHE A 660 17.98 1.86 20.18
N ALA A 661 18.63 0.84 20.76
CA ALA A 661 18.03 -0.04 21.78
C ALA A 661 17.54 0.67 23.07
N GLU A 662 18.01 1.90 23.30
CA GLU A 662 17.60 2.73 24.43
C GLU A 662 16.47 3.72 24.10
N VAL A 663 16.02 3.79 22.85
CA VAL A 663 14.82 4.54 22.45
C VAL A 663 13.58 3.75 22.90
N PRO A 664 12.64 4.35 23.67
CA PRO A 664 11.49 3.64 24.22
C PRO A 664 10.62 2.92 23.17
N GLU A 665 10.42 3.53 22.01
CA GLU A 665 9.68 2.97 20.89
C GLU A 665 10.39 1.75 20.31
N VAL A 666 11.70 1.84 20.07
CA VAL A 666 12.51 0.74 19.53
C VAL A 666 12.59 -0.42 20.50
N ARG A 667 12.75 -0.16 21.81
CA ARG A 667 12.75 -1.22 22.83
C ARG A 667 11.45 -2.04 22.82
N ARG A 668 10.30 -1.37 22.65
CA ARG A 668 9.01 -2.06 22.53
C ARG A 668 8.97 -2.96 21.28
N LEU A 669 9.55 -2.51 20.16
CA LEU A 669 9.64 -3.27 18.91
C LEU A 669 10.56 -4.50 19.05
N THR A 670 11.76 -4.33 19.61
CA THR A 670 12.73 -5.44 19.77
C THR A 670 12.26 -6.49 20.77
N GLU A 671 11.69 -6.09 21.90
CA GLU A 671 11.11 -7.01 22.88
C GLU A 671 9.96 -7.84 22.28
N ALA A 672 9.22 -7.31 21.30
CA ALA A 672 8.21 -8.06 20.56
C ALA A 672 8.84 -9.05 19.55
N ALA A 673 9.94 -8.68 18.89
CA ALA A 673 10.64 -9.51 17.90
C ALA A 673 11.45 -10.66 18.52
N GLU A 674 12.20 -10.42 19.60
CA GLU A 674 13.02 -11.46 20.27
C GLU A 674 12.20 -12.63 20.82
N ARG A 675 10.93 -12.38 21.16
CA ARG A 675 9.95 -13.42 21.51
C ARG A 675 9.65 -14.38 20.33
N SER A 676 10.15 -14.11 19.12
CA SER A 676 9.81 -14.82 17.87
C SER A 676 10.99 -15.52 17.13
N ILE A 677 12.29 -15.34 17.45
CA ILE A 677 13.43 -15.58 16.50
C ILE A 677 14.44 -16.74 16.76
N GLY A 678 14.46 -17.45 17.90
CA GLY A 678 15.61 -18.30 18.31
C GLY A 678 16.13 -19.52 17.46
N THR A 679 16.26 -19.52 16.12
CA THR A 679 16.74 -20.68 15.31
C THR A 679 17.46 -20.38 13.93
N VAL A 680 18.82 -20.54 13.82
CA VAL A 680 19.73 -20.97 12.66
C VAL A 680 20.61 -19.94 11.78
N ALA A 681 21.87 -20.30 11.32
CA ALA A 681 22.93 -19.54 10.52
C ALA A 681 23.80 -20.37 9.44
N GLU A 682 24.64 -19.73 8.55
CA GLU A 682 25.15 -20.15 7.17
C GLU A 682 26.68 -20.41 6.86
N GLY A 683 27.00 -21.09 5.71
CA GLY A 683 28.36 -21.24 5.08
C GLY A 683 28.67 -22.55 4.27
N GLU A 684 27.80 -23.55 4.28
CA GLU A 684 28.07 -24.96 3.90
C GLU A 684 27.48 -25.37 2.53
N PHE A 685 26.93 -24.41 1.79
CA PHE A 685 25.76 -24.65 0.96
C PHE A 685 26.04 -25.27 -0.43
N MET A 686 26.99 -24.72 -1.20
CA MET A 686 27.22 -25.12 -2.60
C MET A 686 27.91 -26.48 -2.76
N THR A 687 28.82 -26.83 -1.85
CA THR A 687 29.48 -28.15 -1.80
C THR A 687 28.48 -29.23 -1.38
N ARG A 688 27.60 -28.91 -0.42
CA ARG A 688 26.50 -29.77 0.03
C ARG A 688 25.48 -29.99 -1.08
N LEU A 689 25.14 -28.96 -1.85
CA LEU A 689 24.15 -29.04 -2.93
C LEU A 689 24.55 -30.03 -4.05
N ARG A 690 25.78 -29.98 -4.57
CA ARG A 690 26.21 -30.88 -5.67
C ARG A 690 26.35 -32.35 -5.27
N ALA A 691 26.52 -32.64 -3.98
CA ALA A 691 26.63 -33.99 -3.45
C ALA A 691 25.25 -34.66 -3.21
N LEU A 692 24.15 -33.91 -3.30
CA LEU A 692 22.79 -34.38 -2.99
C LEU A 692 22.03 -34.89 -4.24
N PRO A 693 21.10 -35.84 -4.09
CA PRO A 693 20.16 -36.26 -5.14
C PRO A 693 19.26 -35.10 -5.66
N PRO A 694 18.71 -35.18 -6.89
CA PRO A 694 17.97 -34.06 -7.53
C PRO A 694 16.78 -33.49 -6.75
N ALA A 695 16.12 -34.30 -5.93
CA ALA A 695 15.01 -33.88 -5.06
C ALA A 695 15.51 -33.14 -3.80
N GLU A 696 16.68 -33.51 -3.29
CA GLU A 696 17.31 -32.86 -2.14
C GLU A 696 18.04 -31.57 -2.55
N GLN A 697 18.49 -31.48 -3.80
CA GLN A 697 19.01 -30.24 -4.38
C GLN A 697 17.95 -29.14 -4.46
N GLU A 698 16.76 -29.49 -4.93
CA GLU A 698 15.65 -28.54 -5.09
C GLU A 698 15.16 -28.02 -3.73
N ARG A 699 15.12 -28.90 -2.72
CA ARG A 699 14.79 -28.51 -1.35
C ARG A 699 15.81 -27.54 -0.76
N LEU A 700 17.10 -27.83 -0.97
CA LEU A 700 18.17 -27.01 -0.43
C LEU A 700 18.24 -25.64 -1.12
N LEU A 701 18.10 -25.57 -2.45
CA LEU A 701 17.98 -24.31 -3.21
C LEU A 701 16.77 -23.47 -2.78
N LEU A 702 15.63 -24.11 -2.58
CA LEU A 702 14.43 -23.44 -2.08
C LEU A 702 14.64 -22.86 -0.68
N GLU A 703 15.33 -23.59 0.19
CA GLU A 703 15.66 -23.13 1.55
C GLU A 703 16.54 -21.88 1.50
N THR A 704 17.58 -21.86 0.66
CA THR A 704 18.43 -20.67 0.51
C THR A 704 17.74 -19.50 -0.16
N VAL A 705 16.91 -19.73 -1.17
CA VAL A 705 16.16 -18.62 -1.76
C VAL A 705 15.23 -17.98 -0.75
N ARG A 706 14.60 -18.78 0.12
CA ARG A 706 13.77 -18.25 1.21
C ARG A 706 14.61 -17.50 2.23
N THR A 707 15.76 -18.05 2.64
CA THR A 707 16.68 -17.39 3.57
C THR A 707 17.14 -16.03 3.06
N GLU A 708 17.60 -15.94 1.82
CA GLU A 708 18.09 -14.68 1.27
C GLU A 708 16.96 -13.67 1.01
N ALA A 709 15.81 -14.13 0.53
CA ALA A 709 14.66 -13.26 0.31
C ALA A 709 14.07 -12.73 1.61
N MET A 710 14.04 -13.55 2.66
CA MET A 710 13.70 -13.08 3.99
C MET A 710 14.69 -12.05 4.50
N ALA A 711 15.98 -12.27 4.26
CA ALA A 711 16.99 -11.38 4.77
C ALA A 711 17.04 -10.01 4.04
N VAL A 712 16.66 -9.92 2.75
CA VAL A 712 16.44 -8.63 2.06
C VAL A 712 15.22 -7.89 2.61
N LEU A 713 14.22 -8.63 3.07
CA LEU A 713 12.97 -8.10 3.60
C LEU A 713 12.95 -7.93 5.12
N GLY A 714 14.04 -8.29 5.81
CA GLY A 714 14.14 -8.27 7.28
C GLY A 714 13.26 -9.29 8.01
N LEU A 715 12.81 -10.36 7.35
CA LEU A 715 11.98 -11.43 7.93
C LEU A 715 12.84 -12.49 8.64
N SER A 716 12.37 -13.01 9.78
CA SER A 716 13.23 -13.77 10.73
C SER A 716 12.89 -15.26 10.89
N SER A 717 11.87 -15.75 10.19
CA SER A 717 11.46 -17.16 10.24
C SER A 717 11.17 -17.67 8.83
N PRO A 718 11.71 -18.84 8.43
CA PRO A 718 11.43 -19.48 7.14
C PRO A 718 9.93 -19.56 6.82
N ASP A 719 9.09 -19.75 7.84
CA ASP A 719 7.63 -19.84 7.70
C ASP A 719 6.97 -18.51 7.31
N ALA A 720 7.64 -17.35 7.48
CA ALA A 720 7.15 -16.02 7.10
C ALA A 720 7.22 -15.75 5.59
N LEU A 721 8.09 -16.47 4.88
CA LEU A 721 8.21 -16.43 3.42
C LEU A 721 7.95 -17.83 2.85
N PRO A 722 6.68 -18.25 2.69
CA PRO A 722 6.33 -19.54 2.14
C PRO A 722 6.99 -19.76 0.77
N ASP A 723 7.38 -21.01 0.49
CA ASP A 723 8.03 -21.41 -0.75
C ASP A 723 7.26 -20.98 -2.02
N GLN A 724 5.94 -21.01 -1.97
CA GLN A 724 5.07 -20.60 -3.07
C GLN A 724 4.60 -19.13 -3.00
N ARG A 725 4.91 -18.42 -1.89
CA ARG A 725 4.47 -17.05 -1.70
C ARG A 725 5.31 -16.10 -2.52
N ALA A 726 4.64 -15.03 -2.86
CA ALA A 726 5.17 -13.87 -3.48
C ALA A 726 6.49 -13.29 -3.00
N PHE A 727 7.29 -12.65 -3.86
CA PHE A 727 8.29 -11.65 -3.48
C PHE A 727 7.67 -10.25 -3.25
N ARG A 728 6.84 -9.68 -4.16
CA ARG A 728 6.34 -8.30 -3.95
C ARG A 728 5.37 -8.16 -2.77
N ASP A 729 4.56 -9.18 -2.46
CA ASP A 729 3.62 -9.13 -1.32
C ASP A 729 4.30 -9.20 0.05
N VAL A 730 5.60 -9.44 0.05
CA VAL A 730 6.47 -9.44 1.24
C VAL A 730 7.49 -8.30 1.16
N GLY A 731 7.36 -7.40 0.16
CA GLY A 731 8.05 -6.11 0.13
C GLY A 731 9.04 -5.91 -1.03
N PHE A 732 9.09 -6.81 -2.02
CA PHE A 732 10.02 -6.65 -3.15
C PHE A 732 9.55 -5.65 -4.24
N ASP A 733 10.35 -4.62 -4.48
CA ASP A 733 10.31 -3.61 -5.55
C ASP A 733 11.57 -3.67 -6.46
N SER A 734 11.72 -2.72 -7.38
CA SER A 734 12.86 -2.67 -8.32
C SER A 734 14.24 -2.53 -7.65
N LEU A 735 14.33 -2.05 -6.41
CA LEU A 735 15.58 -1.86 -5.66
C LEU A 735 15.90 -3.06 -4.77
N THR A 736 14.91 -3.63 -4.12
CA THR A 736 15.04 -4.86 -3.31
C THR A 736 15.21 -6.10 -4.20
N ALA A 737 14.61 -6.15 -5.40
CA ALA A 737 14.87 -7.20 -6.39
C ALA A 737 16.35 -7.27 -6.79
N VAL A 738 17.00 -6.10 -6.88
CA VAL A 738 18.44 -5.97 -7.08
C VAL A 738 19.22 -6.45 -5.86
N GLY A 739 18.71 -6.21 -4.64
CA GLY A 739 19.24 -6.74 -3.38
C GLY A 739 19.19 -8.27 -3.27
N LEU A 740 18.06 -8.91 -3.59
CA LEU A 740 17.93 -10.37 -3.58
C LEU A 740 18.79 -11.02 -4.65
N ARG A 741 18.84 -10.42 -5.85
CA ARG A 741 19.78 -10.83 -6.90
C ARG A 741 21.22 -10.82 -6.38
N ASN A 742 21.65 -9.75 -5.72
CA ASN A 742 23.03 -9.63 -5.20
C ASN A 742 23.33 -10.67 -4.12
N ARG A 743 22.39 -10.91 -3.21
CA ARG A 743 22.54 -11.90 -2.14
C ARG A 743 22.52 -13.33 -2.64
N LEU A 744 21.62 -13.65 -3.57
CA LEU A 744 21.62 -14.96 -4.23
C LEU A 744 22.87 -15.18 -5.08
N ALA A 745 23.35 -14.15 -5.80
CA ALA A 745 24.62 -14.22 -6.50
C ALA A 745 25.80 -14.46 -5.53
N SER A 746 25.75 -13.88 -4.32
CA SER A 746 26.73 -14.10 -3.25
C SER A 746 26.68 -15.52 -2.66
N VAL A 747 25.49 -16.05 -2.34
CA VAL A 747 25.33 -17.40 -1.76
C VAL A 747 25.52 -18.53 -2.79
N THR A 748 25.12 -18.31 -4.03
CA THR A 748 25.15 -19.33 -5.10
C THR A 748 26.33 -19.21 -6.07
N GLY A 749 27.00 -18.06 -6.15
CA GLY A 749 28.12 -17.81 -7.06
C GLY A 749 27.75 -17.68 -8.55
N LEU A 750 26.47 -17.45 -8.87
CA LEU A 750 25.95 -17.35 -10.25
C LEU A 750 25.80 -15.89 -10.73
N THR A 751 25.92 -15.67 -12.05
CA THR A 751 25.58 -14.40 -12.71
C THR A 751 24.11 -14.40 -13.11
N LEU A 752 23.29 -13.54 -12.52
CA LEU A 752 21.83 -13.60 -12.62
C LEU A 752 21.18 -12.33 -13.24
N PRO A 753 20.13 -12.45 -14.10
CA PRO A 753 19.47 -11.31 -14.74
C PRO A 753 18.67 -10.42 -13.78
N THR A 754 18.53 -9.13 -14.11
CA THR A 754 17.80 -8.13 -13.29
C THR A 754 16.28 -8.30 -13.25
N THR A 755 15.66 -9.01 -14.21
CA THR A 755 14.20 -9.25 -14.24
C THR A 755 13.78 -10.52 -13.48
N MET A 756 14.73 -11.32 -12.97
CA MET A 756 14.47 -12.68 -12.46
C MET A 756 13.44 -12.74 -11.32
N VAL A 757 13.43 -11.74 -10.43
CA VAL A 757 12.51 -11.67 -9.28
C VAL A 757 11.08 -11.36 -9.74
N PHE A 758 10.92 -10.74 -10.91
CA PHE A 758 9.62 -10.42 -11.51
C PHE A 758 9.09 -11.57 -12.38
N ASP A 759 9.99 -12.26 -13.09
CA ASP A 759 9.64 -13.38 -13.96
C ASP A 759 9.41 -14.69 -13.16
N HIS A 760 10.07 -14.81 -11.99
CA HIS A 760 9.97 -15.96 -11.09
C HIS A 760 9.62 -15.47 -9.68
N PRO A 761 8.33 -15.21 -9.43
CA PRO A 761 7.95 -14.30 -8.37
C PRO A 761 7.83 -14.99 -7.00
N SER A 762 8.08 -16.30 -6.88
CA SER A 762 8.12 -17.01 -5.60
C SER A 762 9.48 -17.69 -5.35
N PRO A 763 9.83 -17.97 -4.09
CA PRO A 763 11.04 -18.70 -3.75
C PRO A 763 11.19 -20.05 -4.47
N ALA A 764 10.09 -20.80 -4.65
CA ALA A 764 10.06 -22.06 -5.37
C ALA A 764 10.29 -21.87 -6.88
N ALA A 765 9.64 -20.87 -7.48
CA ALA A 765 9.85 -20.55 -8.90
C ALA A 765 11.29 -20.10 -9.17
N LEU A 766 11.85 -19.29 -8.27
CA LEU A 766 13.22 -18.78 -8.37
C LEU A 766 14.26 -19.87 -8.09
N ALA A 767 14.01 -20.77 -7.13
CA ALA A 767 14.86 -21.95 -6.89
C ALA A 767 14.86 -22.91 -8.08
N GLY A 768 13.71 -23.11 -8.74
CA GLY A 768 13.60 -23.87 -9.99
C GLY A 768 14.38 -23.22 -11.14
N PHE A 769 14.34 -21.88 -11.26
CA PHE A 769 15.15 -21.12 -12.21
C PHE A 769 16.67 -21.28 -11.93
N LEU A 770 17.11 -21.08 -10.68
CA LEU A 770 18.51 -21.25 -10.28
C LEU A 770 19.02 -22.67 -10.56
N LYS A 771 18.21 -23.70 -10.29
CA LYS A 771 18.52 -25.09 -10.63
C LYS A 771 18.79 -25.29 -12.12
N ASN A 772 18.01 -24.65 -12.99
CA ASN A 772 18.17 -24.74 -14.46
C ASN A 772 19.40 -23.98 -14.96
N GLU A 773 19.69 -22.80 -14.41
CA GLU A 773 20.92 -22.03 -14.70
C GLU A 773 22.18 -22.79 -14.27
N MET A 774 22.14 -23.46 -13.10
CA MET A 774 23.23 -24.29 -12.58
C MET A 774 23.46 -25.59 -13.35
N ALA A 775 22.44 -26.12 -14.03
CA ALA A 775 22.51 -27.36 -14.78
C ALA A 775 23.10 -27.20 -16.20
N GLY A 776 23.30 -25.96 -16.67
CA GLY A 776 23.87 -25.65 -17.98
C GLY A 776 23.00 -26.15 -19.14
N ALA A 777 22.10 -25.30 -19.62
CA ALA A 777 21.45 -25.37 -20.94
C ALA A 777 21.27 -26.79 -21.54
N ARG A 778 20.30 -27.56 -21.03
CA ARG A 778 19.71 -28.69 -21.76
C ARG A 778 18.19 -28.65 -21.65
N THR A 779 17.57 -28.22 -22.75
CA THR A 779 16.15 -28.30 -23.07
C THR A 779 15.55 -29.69 -22.80
N VAL A 780 14.46 -29.78 -22.03
CA VAL A 780 13.25 -30.61 -22.29
C VAL A 780 12.02 -30.00 -21.56
N THR A 781 10.91 -29.98 -22.29
CA THR A 781 9.50 -29.62 -22.06
C THR A 781 8.79 -30.11 -20.78
N GLY A 782 7.80 -29.32 -20.32
CA GLY A 782 6.52 -29.77 -19.76
C GLY A 782 6.50 -30.32 -18.32
N GLY A 783 6.17 -29.47 -17.33
CA GLY A 783 5.78 -29.90 -15.97
C GLY A 783 4.29 -30.27 -15.90
N PRO A 784 3.88 -31.22 -15.03
CA PRO A 784 2.66 -31.99 -15.19
C PRO A 784 1.40 -31.20 -14.83
N VAL A 785 0.43 -31.19 -15.75
CA VAL A 785 -0.98 -31.05 -15.41
C VAL A 785 -1.30 -32.23 -14.50
N THR A 786 -1.55 -31.96 -13.21
CA THR A 786 -2.01 -32.98 -12.26
C THR A 786 -3.43 -33.38 -12.63
N ALA A 787 -3.56 -34.35 -13.51
CA ALA A 787 -4.73 -35.22 -13.55
C ALA A 787 -4.67 -36.11 -12.30
N ALA A 788 -5.17 -35.60 -11.18
CA ALA A 788 -5.50 -36.44 -10.05
C ALA A 788 -6.88 -37.06 -10.30
N LEU A 789 -6.88 -38.30 -10.77
CA LEU A 789 -8.04 -39.18 -10.68
C LEU A 789 -8.33 -39.46 -9.20
N SER A 790 -9.47 -38.97 -8.73
CA SER A 790 -10.38 -39.72 -7.87
C SER A 790 -11.72 -39.67 -8.59
N ALA A 791 -12.37 -40.80 -8.83
CA ALA A 791 -13.73 -40.84 -9.36
C ALA A 791 -14.69 -40.25 -8.29
N THR A 792 -14.77 -38.93 -8.22
CA THR A 792 -16.02 -38.25 -7.87
C THR A 792 -16.93 -38.41 -9.07
N ASP A 793 -18.20 -38.70 -8.82
CA ASP A 793 -19.24 -38.84 -9.85
C ASP A 793 -19.03 -37.80 -10.97
N ASP A 794 -18.95 -38.25 -12.23
CA ASP A 794 -18.72 -37.40 -13.42
C ASP A 794 -19.98 -36.56 -13.75
N ASP A 795 -20.82 -36.32 -12.74
CA ASP A 795 -22.11 -35.66 -12.81
C ASP A 795 -21.91 -34.13 -12.84
N PRO A 796 -22.25 -33.46 -13.97
CA PRO A 796 -22.11 -32.02 -14.08
C PRO A 796 -22.99 -31.27 -13.06
N ILE A 797 -22.67 -30.02 -12.77
CA ILE A 797 -23.51 -29.17 -11.91
C ILE A 797 -24.43 -28.32 -12.78
N ALA A 798 -25.73 -28.35 -12.48
CA ALA A 798 -26.76 -27.58 -13.15
C ALA A 798 -27.02 -26.26 -12.40
N VAL A 799 -27.20 -25.17 -13.15
CA VAL A 799 -27.85 -23.95 -12.65
C VAL A 799 -29.35 -24.13 -12.85
N ILE A 800 -30.13 -24.11 -11.77
CA ILE A 800 -31.58 -24.38 -11.81
C ILE A 800 -32.44 -23.16 -11.44
N GLY A 801 -31.84 -22.13 -10.86
CA GLY A 801 -32.50 -20.86 -10.53
C GLY A 801 -31.49 -19.73 -10.43
N MET A 802 -31.94 -18.50 -10.67
CA MET A 802 -31.13 -17.29 -10.54
C MET A 802 -32.01 -16.08 -10.21
N SER A 803 -31.52 -15.17 -9.36
CA SER A 803 -32.14 -13.85 -9.12
C SER A 803 -31.05 -12.79 -8.93
N CYS A 804 -31.34 -11.54 -9.26
CA CYS A 804 -30.39 -10.44 -9.11
C CYS A 804 -31.04 -9.07 -9.00
N ARG A 805 -30.28 -8.12 -8.43
CA ARG A 805 -30.58 -6.69 -8.49
C ARG A 805 -29.31 -5.94 -8.90
N TYR A 806 -29.42 -5.11 -9.93
CA TYR A 806 -28.30 -4.35 -10.51
C TYR A 806 -28.73 -2.92 -10.88
N PRO A 807 -27.77 -2.00 -11.09
CA PRO A 807 -28.07 -0.62 -11.47
C PRO A 807 -28.95 -0.51 -12.71
N GLY A 808 -29.66 0.61 -12.85
CA GLY A 808 -30.61 0.83 -13.95
C GLY A 808 -32.01 0.25 -13.69
N GLY A 809 -32.34 -0.02 -12.42
CA GLY A 809 -33.65 -0.56 -12.02
C GLY A 809 -33.81 -2.04 -12.35
N VAL A 810 -32.71 -2.79 -12.47
CA VAL A 810 -32.75 -4.22 -12.75
C VAL A 810 -33.10 -4.98 -11.47
N SER A 811 -34.17 -5.76 -11.52
CA SER A 811 -34.66 -6.59 -10.41
C SER A 811 -34.80 -8.07 -10.73
N SER A 812 -34.39 -8.49 -11.94
CA SER A 812 -34.44 -9.88 -12.42
C SER A 812 -33.39 -10.15 -13.50
N ALA A 813 -33.13 -11.44 -13.78
CA ALA A 813 -32.23 -11.86 -14.85
C ALA A 813 -32.71 -11.40 -16.24
N GLU A 814 -34.03 -11.39 -16.48
CA GLU A 814 -34.65 -10.93 -17.71
C GLU A 814 -34.49 -9.42 -17.93
N GLU A 815 -34.55 -8.64 -16.85
CA GLU A 815 -34.31 -7.19 -16.90
C GLU A 815 -32.84 -6.87 -17.12
N LEU A 816 -31.92 -7.62 -16.49
CA LEU A 816 -30.49 -7.50 -16.80
C LEU A 816 -30.24 -7.80 -18.28
N TRP A 817 -30.83 -8.87 -18.80
CA TRP A 817 -30.71 -9.23 -20.20
C TRP A 817 -31.26 -8.15 -21.13
N ARG A 818 -32.43 -7.57 -20.81
CA ARG A 818 -33.02 -6.47 -21.57
C ARG A 818 -32.07 -5.26 -21.61
N LEU A 819 -31.56 -4.84 -20.45
CA LEU A 819 -30.62 -3.72 -20.33
C LEU A 819 -29.39 -3.93 -21.21
N VAL A 820 -28.75 -5.10 -21.11
CA VAL A 820 -27.52 -5.42 -21.82
C VAL A 820 -27.76 -5.53 -23.33
N ARG A 821 -28.85 -6.17 -23.75
CA ARG A 821 -29.21 -6.36 -25.17
C ARG A 821 -29.59 -5.05 -25.85
N GLU A 822 -30.32 -4.17 -25.16
CA GLU A 822 -30.69 -2.85 -25.67
C GLU A 822 -29.50 -1.85 -25.64
N GLY A 823 -28.37 -2.26 -25.07
CA GLY A 823 -27.16 -1.45 -24.97
C GLY A 823 -27.31 -0.29 -23.98
N GLY A 824 -28.04 -0.49 -22.89
CA GLY A 824 -28.21 0.49 -21.82
C GLY A 824 -26.94 0.69 -20.99
N ASP A 825 -26.69 1.94 -20.62
CA ASP A 825 -25.65 2.39 -19.68
C ASP A 825 -26.35 2.80 -18.38
N ALA A 826 -26.07 2.06 -17.30
CA ALA A 826 -26.73 2.21 -16.00
C ALA A 826 -25.89 3.04 -15.00
N ILE A 827 -24.86 3.74 -15.47
CA ILE A 827 -24.08 4.66 -14.63
C ILE A 827 -24.86 5.95 -14.40
N SER A 828 -24.86 6.40 -13.14
CA SER A 828 -25.58 7.58 -12.66
C SER A 828 -24.74 8.38 -11.66
N GLY A 829 -25.24 9.54 -11.22
CA GLY A 829 -24.62 10.29 -10.13
C GLY A 829 -24.83 9.63 -8.75
N PHE A 830 -24.16 10.15 -7.72
CA PHE A 830 -24.34 9.66 -6.35
C PHE A 830 -25.81 9.68 -5.89
N PRO A 831 -26.25 8.67 -5.11
CA PRO A 831 -27.64 8.54 -4.70
C PRO A 831 -27.99 9.55 -3.60
N ALA A 832 -29.19 10.13 -3.67
CA ALA A 832 -29.61 11.23 -2.80
C ALA A 832 -30.06 10.77 -1.39
N ASP A 833 -30.35 9.48 -1.21
CA ASP A 833 -30.93 8.88 -0.01
C ASP A 833 -29.88 8.52 1.07
N ARG A 834 -28.58 8.68 0.79
CA ARG A 834 -27.48 8.30 1.70
C ARG A 834 -26.78 9.48 2.38
N GLY A 835 -27.18 10.71 2.06
CA GLY A 835 -26.64 11.93 2.66
C GLY A 835 -25.17 12.24 2.27
N TRP A 836 -24.71 11.77 1.11
CA TRP A 836 -23.35 12.04 0.63
C TRP A 836 -23.24 13.47 0.08
N ASP A 837 -22.27 14.26 0.57
CA ASP A 837 -21.97 15.60 0.07
C ASP A 837 -21.18 15.53 -1.24
N ALA A 838 -21.87 15.33 -2.37
CA ALA A 838 -21.24 15.17 -3.68
C ALA A 838 -20.45 16.40 -4.12
N GLU A 839 -20.94 17.61 -3.83
CA GLU A 839 -20.24 18.87 -4.17
C GLU A 839 -18.98 19.05 -3.33
N GLY A 840 -19.06 18.78 -2.02
CA GLY A 840 -17.89 18.80 -1.16
C GLY A 840 -16.88 17.73 -1.55
N LEU A 841 -17.31 16.51 -1.87
CA LEU A 841 -16.41 15.39 -2.14
C LEU A 841 -15.67 15.52 -3.48
N TYR A 842 -16.15 16.31 -4.43
CA TYR A 842 -15.50 16.42 -5.74
C TYR A 842 -14.23 17.28 -5.73
N ASP A 843 -13.14 16.74 -6.27
CA ASP A 843 -11.97 17.53 -6.63
C ASP A 843 -11.28 16.89 -7.86
N PRO A 844 -11.01 17.67 -8.93
CA PRO A 844 -10.34 17.13 -10.11
C PRO A 844 -8.87 16.72 -9.85
N ASP A 845 -8.25 17.18 -8.75
CA ASP A 845 -6.92 16.76 -8.35
C ASP A 845 -6.97 15.44 -7.55
N PRO A 846 -6.50 14.30 -8.12
CA PRO A 846 -6.50 13.01 -7.41
C PRO A 846 -5.60 12.98 -6.16
N ASP A 847 -4.68 13.95 -6.00
CA ASP A 847 -3.76 14.00 -4.87
C ASP A 847 -4.36 14.77 -3.65
N ARG A 848 -5.52 15.42 -3.83
CA ARG A 848 -6.26 16.09 -2.76
C ARG A 848 -6.85 15.07 -1.76
N GLN A 849 -6.47 15.17 -0.49
CA GLN A 849 -6.96 14.24 0.54
C GLN A 849 -8.45 14.39 0.79
N GLY A 850 -9.14 13.25 0.95
CA GLY A 850 -10.56 13.20 1.32
C GLY A 850 -11.54 13.56 0.20
N ARG A 851 -11.06 13.68 -1.04
CA ARG A 851 -11.87 14.02 -2.22
C ARG A 851 -11.84 12.88 -3.25
N THR A 852 -12.77 12.92 -4.20
CA THR A 852 -12.85 12.02 -5.36
C THR A 852 -12.99 12.83 -6.64
N TYR A 853 -12.33 12.39 -7.71
CA TYR A 853 -12.42 13.04 -9.01
C TYR A 853 -13.56 12.50 -9.88
N SER A 854 -14.36 11.54 -9.38
CA SER A 854 -15.50 10.98 -10.10
C SER A 854 -16.69 10.83 -9.16
N LEU A 855 -17.84 11.40 -9.56
CA LEU A 855 -19.13 11.29 -8.86
C LEU A 855 -20.09 10.35 -9.59
N GLN A 856 -19.58 9.55 -10.52
CA GLN A 856 -20.36 8.66 -11.37
C GLN A 856 -20.19 7.21 -10.89
N GLY A 857 -21.29 6.47 -10.76
CA GLY A 857 -21.32 5.10 -10.26
C GLY A 857 -22.62 4.36 -10.61
N GLY A 858 -22.62 3.05 -10.46
CA GLY A 858 -23.84 2.24 -10.59
C GLY A 858 -24.48 1.99 -9.22
N PHE A 859 -25.68 2.52 -8.97
CA PHE A 859 -26.31 2.43 -7.65
C PHE A 859 -27.65 1.69 -7.68
N LEU A 860 -27.96 1.03 -6.57
CA LEU A 860 -29.31 0.56 -6.26
C LEU A 860 -30.04 1.64 -5.45
N HIS A 861 -31.21 2.06 -5.93
CA HIS A 861 -31.97 3.17 -5.32
C HIS A 861 -32.94 2.71 -4.22
N ASP A 862 -33.29 1.42 -4.18
CA ASP A 862 -34.27 0.88 -3.24
C ASP A 862 -33.57 0.08 -2.11
N VAL A 863 -32.31 0.39 -1.78
CA VAL A 863 -31.50 -0.36 -0.79
C VAL A 863 -31.98 -0.21 0.64
N ALA A 864 -32.74 0.85 0.92
CA ALA A 864 -33.36 1.07 2.21
C ALA A 864 -34.61 0.20 2.42
N ASP A 865 -35.20 -0.34 1.35
CA ASP A 865 -36.50 -1.00 1.39
C ASP A 865 -36.36 -2.49 1.75
N PHE A 866 -37.09 -2.95 2.77
CA PHE A 866 -37.09 -4.36 3.19
C PHE A 866 -38.38 -4.73 3.94
N ASP A 867 -38.86 -5.97 3.81
CA ASP A 867 -40.00 -6.49 4.59
C ASP A 867 -39.53 -7.30 5.82
N PRO A 868 -39.29 -6.66 6.98
CA PRO A 868 -38.83 -7.37 8.17
C PRO A 868 -39.89 -8.31 8.75
N GLY A 869 -41.18 -7.97 8.60
CA GLY A 869 -42.29 -8.73 9.15
C GLY A 869 -42.39 -10.12 8.55
N PHE A 870 -42.21 -10.23 7.24
CA PHE A 870 -42.20 -11.52 6.52
C PHE A 870 -41.11 -12.47 7.04
N PHE A 871 -39.91 -11.95 7.30
CA PHE A 871 -38.78 -12.75 7.81
C PHE A 871 -38.79 -12.95 9.33
N GLY A 872 -39.82 -12.47 10.04
CA GLY A 872 -39.90 -12.58 11.50
C GLY A 872 -38.85 -11.74 12.23
N ILE A 873 -38.36 -10.68 11.59
CA ILE A 873 -37.35 -9.76 12.12
C ILE A 873 -38.07 -8.55 12.72
N SER A 874 -37.66 -8.13 13.92
CA SER A 874 -38.27 -6.95 14.53
C SER A 874 -37.81 -5.66 13.81
N PRO A 875 -38.64 -4.60 13.70
CA PRO A 875 -38.22 -3.34 13.07
C PRO A 875 -36.94 -2.74 13.67
N ARG A 876 -36.75 -2.91 14.99
CA ARG A 876 -35.53 -2.45 15.68
C ARG A 876 -34.28 -3.20 15.23
N GLU A 877 -34.37 -4.52 15.08
CA GLU A 877 -33.27 -5.32 14.54
C GLU A 877 -33.02 -4.97 13.07
N ALA A 878 -34.10 -4.81 12.29
CA ALA A 878 -34.04 -4.53 10.87
C ALA A 878 -33.24 -3.24 10.58
N VAL A 879 -33.47 -2.15 11.31
CA VAL A 879 -32.70 -0.89 11.17
C VAL A 879 -31.21 -1.09 11.42
N SER A 880 -30.82 -1.95 12.37
CA SER A 880 -29.41 -2.24 12.67
C SER A 880 -28.75 -3.26 11.72
N MET A 881 -29.53 -3.93 10.87
CA MET A 881 -29.00 -4.86 9.86
C MET A 881 -28.37 -4.11 8.69
N ASP A 882 -27.19 -4.52 8.27
CA ASP A 882 -26.58 -4.07 7.02
C ASP A 882 -27.53 -4.36 5.84
N PRO A 883 -27.76 -3.40 4.93
CA PRO A 883 -28.61 -3.58 3.75
C PRO A 883 -28.28 -4.83 2.92
N GLN A 884 -27.01 -5.28 2.91
CA GLN A 884 -26.59 -6.50 2.23
C GLN A 884 -27.26 -7.75 2.80
N GLN A 885 -27.46 -7.83 4.12
CA GLN A 885 -28.18 -8.94 4.74
C GLN A 885 -29.64 -8.98 4.28
N ARG A 886 -30.28 -7.80 4.23
CA ARG A 886 -31.69 -7.65 3.84
C ARG A 886 -31.92 -8.06 2.39
N LEU A 887 -31.09 -7.55 1.48
CA LEU A 887 -31.14 -7.87 0.05
C LEU A 887 -30.88 -9.36 -0.20
N LEU A 888 -29.92 -9.97 0.50
CA LEU A 888 -29.67 -11.41 0.37
C LEU A 888 -30.88 -12.27 0.75
N LEU A 889 -31.65 -11.89 1.78
CA LEU A 889 -32.83 -12.65 2.20
C LEU A 889 -33.91 -12.66 1.13
N GLU A 890 -34.23 -11.49 0.57
CA GLU A 890 -35.22 -11.40 -0.51
C GLU A 890 -34.71 -12.07 -1.80
N THR A 891 -33.47 -11.81 -2.22
CA THR A 891 -32.92 -12.40 -3.44
C THR A 891 -32.81 -13.92 -3.32
N ALA A 892 -32.47 -14.45 -2.13
CA ALA A 892 -32.42 -15.89 -1.90
C ALA A 892 -33.80 -16.51 -2.07
N TRP A 893 -34.84 -15.92 -1.46
CA TRP A 893 -36.22 -16.36 -1.63
C TRP A 893 -36.62 -16.42 -3.11
N GLU A 894 -36.41 -15.33 -3.84
CA GLU A 894 -36.72 -15.22 -5.26
C GLU A 894 -35.95 -16.26 -6.08
N THR A 895 -34.68 -16.52 -5.76
CA THR A 895 -33.85 -17.51 -6.48
C THR A 895 -34.44 -18.92 -6.39
N PHE A 896 -34.98 -19.31 -5.23
CA PHE A 896 -35.67 -20.58 -5.04
C PHE A 896 -37.02 -20.61 -5.77
N GLU A 897 -37.79 -19.53 -5.72
CA GLU A 897 -39.05 -19.42 -6.48
C GLU A 897 -38.81 -19.53 -7.99
N HIS A 898 -37.75 -18.91 -8.52
CA HIS A 898 -37.35 -19.04 -9.92
C HIS A 898 -36.92 -20.46 -10.30
N ALA A 899 -36.47 -21.27 -9.34
CA ALA A 899 -36.22 -22.70 -9.54
C ALA A 899 -37.48 -23.57 -9.41
N GLY A 900 -38.63 -22.99 -9.03
CA GLY A 900 -39.87 -23.70 -8.76
C GLY A 900 -39.84 -24.46 -7.42
N ILE A 901 -39.01 -24.04 -6.47
CA ILE A 901 -38.82 -24.69 -5.17
C ILE A 901 -39.35 -23.77 -4.07
N ASP A 902 -40.24 -24.28 -3.21
CA ASP A 902 -40.64 -23.59 -1.98
C ASP A 902 -39.46 -23.59 -0.99
N PRO A 903 -38.89 -22.42 -0.60
CA PRO A 903 -37.78 -22.35 0.35
C PRO A 903 -38.09 -23.01 1.70
N VAL A 904 -39.36 -22.96 2.15
CA VAL A 904 -39.78 -23.54 3.44
C VAL A 904 -39.72 -25.07 3.39
N SER A 905 -39.94 -25.67 2.22
CA SER A 905 -39.82 -27.12 2.02
C SER A 905 -38.40 -27.66 2.23
N GLN A 906 -37.41 -26.77 2.21
CA GLN A 906 -35.98 -27.11 2.37
C GLN A 906 -35.49 -27.03 3.82
N ARG A 907 -36.39 -26.78 4.79
CA ARG A 907 -36.03 -26.85 6.22
C ARG A 907 -35.48 -28.22 6.61
N GLY A 908 -34.32 -28.24 7.24
CA GLY A 908 -33.60 -29.44 7.64
C GLY A 908 -32.85 -30.13 6.49
N SER A 909 -32.82 -29.55 5.28
CA SER A 909 -32.04 -30.10 4.17
C SER A 909 -30.58 -29.67 4.23
N MET A 910 -29.71 -30.46 3.62
CA MET A 910 -28.27 -30.15 3.47
C MET A 910 -28.06 -29.10 2.38
N THR A 911 -28.75 -27.96 2.47
CA THR A 911 -28.60 -26.85 1.53
C THR A 911 -27.44 -25.96 1.94
N GLY A 912 -26.42 -25.86 1.10
CA GLY A 912 -25.27 -24.98 1.32
C GLY A 912 -25.56 -23.53 0.90
N THR A 913 -24.96 -22.56 1.60
CA THR A 913 -25.09 -21.13 1.33
C THR A 913 -23.70 -20.51 1.24
N PHE A 914 -23.28 -20.11 0.03
CA PHE A 914 -21.96 -19.58 -0.27
C PHE A 914 -22.07 -18.16 -0.83
N VAL A 915 -21.64 -17.16 -0.06
CA VAL A 915 -21.85 -15.74 -0.40
C VAL A 915 -20.53 -14.98 -0.42
N GLY A 916 -20.24 -14.34 -1.55
CA GLY A 916 -19.22 -13.30 -1.66
C GLY A 916 -19.77 -11.95 -1.18
N ALA A 917 -19.11 -11.27 -0.24
CA ALA A 917 -19.62 -9.99 0.28
C ALA A 917 -18.51 -9.01 0.69
N SER A 918 -18.86 -7.71 0.73
CA SER A 918 -17.93 -6.62 1.07
C SER A 918 -17.66 -6.48 2.57
N TYR A 919 -16.62 -5.71 2.90
CA TYR A 919 -16.48 -5.10 4.23
C TYR A 919 -17.70 -4.24 4.57
N GLN A 920 -18.18 -4.37 5.79
CA GLN A 920 -19.45 -3.79 6.25
C GLN A 920 -19.18 -2.39 6.82
N ASP A 921 -19.38 -1.35 6.02
CA ASP A 921 -19.16 0.06 6.43
C ASP A 921 -20.39 0.68 7.12
N TYR A 922 -21.54 0.00 7.04
CA TYR A 922 -22.80 0.41 7.67
C TYR A 922 -22.66 0.59 9.19
N ALA A 923 -21.82 -0.22 9.85
CA ALA A 923 -21.54 -0.10 11.28
C ALA A 923 -21.01 1.28 11.68
N SER A 924 -20.27 1.96 10.80
CA SER A 924 -19.75 3.30 11.06
C SER A 924 -20.79 4.40 10.84
N ALA A 925 -21.90 4.08 10.16
CA ALA A 925 -23.03 4.97 9.90
C ALA A 925 -24.16 4.88 10.95
N VAL A 926 -24.16 3.85 11.82
CA VAL A 926 -25.17 3.69 12.89
C VAL A 926 -24.69 4.37 14.19
N PRO A 927 -25.40 5.40 14.72
CA PRO A 927 -25.03 6.03 15.98
C PRO A 927 -25.18 5.08 17.18
N ASN A 928 -24.25 5.14 18.14
CA ASN A 928 -24.33 4.44 19.44
C ASN A 928 -25.43 4.96 20.40
N SER A 929 -26.45 5.67 19.92
CA SER A 929 -27.36 6.48 20.76
C SER A 929 -28.80 5.98 20.87
N ALA A 930 -29.15 4.80 20.36
CA ALA A 930 -30.46 4.19 20.62
C ALA A 930 -30.38 3.22 21.82
N GLU A 931 -30.92 3.61 22.98
CA GLU A 931 -31.06 2.74 24.16
C GLU A 931 -31.65 1.36 23.76
N GLY A 932 -30.86 0.29 23.95
CA GLY A 932 -31.25 -1.09 23.63
C GLY A 932 -30.89 -1.61 22.22
N SER A 933 -30.17 -0.83 21.39
CA SER A 933 -29.69 -1.26 20.07
C SER A 933 -28.37 -2.05 20.10
N GLU A 934 -27.63 -2.02 21.20
CA GLU A 934 -26.31 -2.66 21.34
C GLU A 934 -26.36 -4.18 21.09
N GLY A 935 -27.46 -4.84 21.49
CA GLY A 935 -27.62 -6.29 21.33
C GLY A 935 -27.73 -6.76 19.87
N HIS A 936 -28.22 -5.91 18.97
CA HIS A 936 -28.42 -6.25 17.55
C HIS A 936 -27.33 -5.70 16.64
N ALA A 937 -26.53 -4.72 17.09
CA ALA A 937 -25.46 -4.11 16.31
C ALA A 937 -24.41 -5.14 15.83
N ILE A 938 -24.03 -6.08 16.71
CA ILE A 938 -23.07 -7.14 16.39
C ILE A 938 -23.65 -8.07 15.31
N THR A 939 -24.86 -8.60 15.52
CA THR A 939 -25.49 -9.51 14.55
C THR A 939 -25.94 -8.82 13.26
N GLY A 940 -26.13 -7.51 13.30
CA GLY A 940 -26.56 -6.72 12.15
C GLY A 940 -25.43 -6.41 11.17
N THR A 941 -24.16 -6.51 11.59
CA THR A 941 -23.01 -6.03 10.80
C THR A 941 -21.87 -7.05 10.67
N LEU A 942 -21.95 -8.22 11.31
CA LEU A 942 -20.97 -9.29 11.13
C LEU A 942 -21.11 -9.99 9.76
N SER A 943 -20.00 -10.15 9.04
CA SER A 943 -19.98 -10.78 7.71
C SER A 943 -20.42 -12.25 7.72
N SER A 944 -20.06 -13.03 8.75
CA SER A 944 -20.50 -14.42 8.89
C SER A 944 -22.02 -14.57 9.02
N VAL A 945 -22.72 -13.51 9.44
CA VAL A 945 -24.17 -13.51 9.58
C VAL A 945 -24.87 -13.37 8.22
N LEU A 946 -24.21 -12.92 7.15
CA LEU A 946 -24.82 -12.83 5.80
C LEU A 946 -25.30 -14.21 5.31
N SER A 947 -24.39 -15.19 5.24
CA SER A 947 -24.75 -16.57 4.90
C SER A 947 -25.50 -17.27 6.04
N GLY A 948 -25.05 -17.06 7.29
CA GLY A 948 -25.65 -17.71 8.46
C GLY A 948 -27.12 -17.33 8.70
N ARG A 949 -27.52 -16.10 8.43
CA ARG A 949 -28.92 -15.63 8.60
C ARG A 949 -29.84 -16.20 7.53
N VAL A 950 -29.36 -16.32 6.29
CA VAL A 950 -30.08 -17.04 5.22
C VAL A 950 -30.34 -18.47 5.64
N SER A 951 -29.29 -19.19 6.07
CA SER A 951 -29.43 -20.57 6.56
C SER A 951 -30.34 -20.67 7.79
N TYR A 952 -30.22 -19.75 8.75
CA TYR A 952 -31.04 -19.74 9.96
C TYR A 952 -32.54 -19.53 9.67
N LEU A 953 -32.90 -18.55 8.84
CA LEU A 953 -34.29 -18.21 8.56
C LEU A 953 -35.00 -19.24 7.69
N PHE A 954 -34.30 -19.78 6.68
CA PHE A 954 -34.83 -20.83 5.82
C PHE A 954 -34.64 -22.24 6.40
N GLY A 955 -33.88 -22.38 7.48
CA GLY A 955 -33.63 -23.64 8.18
C GLY A 955 -32.74 -24.61 7.41
N PHE A 956 -31.74 -24.11 6.69
CA PHE A 956 -30.77 -24.93 5.98
C PHE A 956 -29.71 -25.49 6.94
N GLU A 957 -29.33 -26.76 6.77
CA GLU A 957 -28.36 -27.46 7.60
C GLU A 957 -27.03 -27.79 6.86
N GLY A 958 -26.88 -27.29 5.63
CA GLY A 958 -25.63 -27.39 4.87
C GLY A 958 -24.58 -26.33 5.24
N PRO A 959 -23.40 -26.33 4.60
CA PRO A 959 -22.35 -25.35 4.87
C PRO A 959 -22.80 -23.91 4.63
N ALA A 960 -22.57 -23.00 5.58
CA ALA A 960 -22.84 -21.57 5.45
C ALA A 960 -21.52 -20.79 5.48
N VAL A 961 -21.13 -20.22 4.33
CA VAL A 961 -19.83 -19.58 4.12
C VAL A 961 -20.03 -18.19 3.53
N THR A 962 -19.58 -17.18 4.27
CA THR A 962 -19.33 -15.84 3.70
C THR A 962 -17.84 -15.69 3.44
N LEU A 963 -17.46 -15.22 2.25
CA LEU A 963 -16.05 -15.01 1.87
C LEU A 963 -15.84 -13.66 1.20
N ASP A 964 -14.61 -13.15 1.31
CA ASP A 964 -14.15 -11.93 0.64
C ASP A 964 -12.83 -12.23 -0.07
N THR A 965 -12.91 -12.41 -1.39
CA THR A 965 -11.78 -12.44 -2.31
C THR A 965 -11.86 -11.26 -3.28
N ALA A 966 -12.39 -10.13 -2.78
CA ALA A 966 -12.70 -8.91 -3.51
C ALA A 966 -13.55 -9.17 -4.77
N CYS A 967 -13.14 -8.64 -5.91
CA CYS A 967 -13.87 -8.68 -7.18
C CYS A 967 -14.14 -10.10 -7.72
N SER A 968 -13.45 -11.12 -7.20
CA SER A 968 -13.63 -12.54 -7.58
C SER A 968 -14.64 -13.31 -6.72
N SER A 969 -15.14 -12.70 -5.63
CA SER A 969 -15.84 -13.40 -4.54
C SER A 969 -17.03 -14.25 -5.00
N SER A 970 -17.95 -13.71 -5.81
CA SER A 970 -19.12 -14.50 -6.24
C SER A 970 -18.76 -15.73 -7.09
N LEU A 971 -17.67 -15.70 -7.87
CA LEU A 971 -17.23 -16.90 -8.61
C LEU A 971 -16.48 -17.89 -7.74
N VAL A 972 -15.72 -17.42 -6.73
CA VAL A 972 -15.15 -18.32 -5.71
C VAL A 972 -16.28 -19.02 -4.96
N ALA A 973 -17.31 -18.29 -4.54
CA ALA A 973 -18.49 -18.85 -3.88
C ALA A 973 -19.17 -19.92 -4.74
N MET A 974 -19.36 -19.65 -6.04
CA MET A 974 -19.88 -20.63 -6.99
C MET A 974 -18.97 -21.85 -7.15
N HIS A 975 -17.64 -21.67 -7.20
CA HIS A 975 -16.70 -22.78 -7.24
C HIS A 975 -16.82 -23.68 -6.00
N LEU A 976 -16.86 -23.10 -4.80
CA LEU A 976 -17.00 -23.85 -3.54
C LEU A 976 -18.35 -24.56 -3.45
N ALA A 977 -19.43 -23.93 -3.90
CA ALA A 977 -20.75 -24.56 -3.99
C ALA A 977 -20.73 -25.80 -4.90
N CYS A 978 -20.09 -25.71 -6.08
CA CYS A 978 -19.90 -26.85 -6.97
C CYS A 978 -19.09 -27.97 -6.30
N GLN A 979 -18.04 -27.66 -5.54
CA GLN A 979 -17.27 -28.68 -4.81
C GLN A 979 -18.10 -29.33 -3.70
N SER A 980 -18.87 -28.54 -2.94
CA SER A 980 -19.73 -29.05 -1.86
C SER A 980 -20.78 -30.02 -2.40
N LEU A 981 -21.38 -29.73 -3.57
CA LEU A 981 -22.31 -30.63 -4.26
C LEU A 981 -21.63 -31.92 -4.75
N ARG A 982 -20.42 -31.83 -5.31
CA ARG A 982 -19.66 -32.99 -5.79
C ARG A 982 -19.20 -33.90 -4.65
N ASN A 983 -18.85 -33.31 -3.51
CA ASN A 983 -18.41 -34.04 -2.32
C ASN A 983 -19.58 -34.57 -1.48
N GLY A 984 -20.82 -34.19 -1.81
CA GLY A 984 -22.02 -34.60 -1.07
C GLY A 984 -22.21 -33.90 0.28
N GLU A 985 -21.46 -32.83 0.56
CA GLU A 985 -21.66 -31.96 1.72
C GLU A 985 -22.96 -31.14 1.59
N SER A 986 -23.34 -30.84 0.35
CA SER A 986 -24.61 -30.19 0.01
C SER A 986 -25.43 -31.06 -0.94
N SER A 987 -26.76 -31.08 -0.77
CA SER A 987 -27.72 -31.62 -1.75
C SER A 987 -28.19 -30.56 -2.74
N LEU A 988 -28.14 -29.30 -2.32
CA LEU A 988 -28.50 -28.11 -3.07
C LEU A 988 -27.58 -26.98 -2.60
N ALA A 989 -27.15 -26.06 -3.47
CA ALA A 989 -26.27 -24.98 -3.04
C ALA A 989 -26.67 -23.63 -3.63
N LEU A 990 -26.90 -22.65 -2.77
CA LEU A 990 -27.09 -21.26 -3.13
C LEU A 990 -25.72 -20.56 -3.18
N ALA A 991 -25.38 -19.94 -4.31
CA ALA A 991 -24.09 -19.30 -4.51
C ALA A 991 -24.21 -17.94 -5.17
N GLY A 992 -23.38 -16.98 -4.78
CA GLY A 992 -23.32 -15.69 -5.47
C GLY A 992 -22.61 -14.61 -4.68
N GLY A 993 -23.01 -13.36 -4.85
CA GLY A 993 -22.43 -12.27 -4.06
C GLY A 993 -23.27 -10.99 -4.03
N VAL A 994 -22.91 -10.13 -3.08
CA VAL A 994 -23.57 -8.84 -2.79
C VAL A 994 -22.52 -7.76 -2.52
N SER A 995 -22.81 -6.53 -2.95
CA SER A 995 -22.02 -5.35 -2.60
C SER A 995 -22.92 -4.12 -2.57
N ILE A 996 -22.95 -3.43 -1.43
CA ILE A 996 -23.63 -2.14 -1.22
C ILE A 996 -22.64 -1.17 -0.58
N MET A 997 -22.64 0.07 -1.02
CA MET A 997 -21.79 1.15 -0.52
C MET A 997 -22.58 2.05 0.41
N SER A 998 -22.40 1.94 1.73
CA SER A 998 -23.11 2.82 2.67
C SER A 998 -22.45 4.20 2.76
N THR A 999 -21.14 4.27 2.51
CA THR A 999 -20.33 5.49 2.57
C THR A 999 -19.59 5.76 1.25
N PRO A 1000 -19.18 7.02 0.97
CA PRO A 1000 -18.44 7.37 -0.25
C PRO A 1000 -16.94 7.03 -0.16
N LEU A 1001 -16.48 6.38 0.91
CA LEU A 1001 -15.05 6.15 1.18
C LEU A 1001 -14.35 5.33 0.09
N SER A 1002 -15.07 4.39 -0.54
CA SER A 1002 -14.55 3.62 -1.69
C SER A 1002 -14.16 4.52 -2.86
N PHE A 1003 -14.98 5.53 -3.18
CA PHE A 1003 -14.68 6.49 -4.25
C PHE A 1003 -13.44 7.33 -3.92
N VAL A 1004 -13.31 7.80 -2.67
CA VAL A 1004 -12.13 8.53 -2.20
C VAL A 1004 -10.88 7.65 -2.29
N GLY A 1005 -10.95 6.41 -1.79
CA GLY A 1005 -9.82 5.47 -1.78
C GLY A 1005 -9.34 5.12 -3.19
N PHE A 1006 -10.26 4.76 -4.09
CA PHE A 1006 -9.91 4.42 -5.48
C PHE A 1006 -9.52 5.64 -6.32
N SER A 1007 -10.02 6.84 -6.01
CA SER A 1007 -9.50 8.07 -6.61
C SER A 1007 -8.04 8.33 -6.24
N ARG A 1008 -7.63 8.13 -4.98
CA ARG A 1008 -6.21 8.27 -4.60
C ARG A 1008 -5.30 7.27 -5.32
N GLN A 1009 -5.83 6.10 -5.66
CA GLN A 1009 -5.12 5.08 -6.44
C GLN A 1009 -5.21 5.30 -7.96
N ARG A 1010 -5.93 6.34 -8.41
CA ARG A 1010 -6.19 6.64 -9.83
C ARG A 1010 -6.79 5.44 -10.58
N ALA A 1011 -7.62 4.67 -9.87
CA ALA A 1011 -8.21 3.45 -10.40
C ALA A 1011 -9.59 3.69 -11.06
N LEU A 1012 -10.18 4.87 -10.86
CA LEU A 1012 -11.51 5.22 -11.39
C LEU A 1012 -11.41 5.86 -12.78
N ALA A 1013 -12.35 5.54 -13.67
CA ALA A 1013 -12.54 6.25 -14.92
C ALA A 1013 -13.07 7.67 -14.65
N ALA A 1014 -12.49 8.68 -15.29
CA ALA A 1014 -12.87 10.08 -15.06
C ALA A 1014 -14.31 10.39 -15.51
N ASP A 1015 -14.79 9.69 -16.54
CA ASP A 1015 -16.16 9.80 -17.08
C ASP A 1015 -17.14 8.80 -16.45
N GLY A 1016 -16.69 8.00 -15.49
CA GLY A 1016 -17.51 6.99 -14.84
C GLY A 1016 -17.83 5.77 -15.71
N ARG A 1017 -17.10 5.48 -16.79
CA ARG A 1017 -17.42 4.37 -17.69
C ARG A 1017 -16.32 3.33 -17.76
N CYS A 1018 -16.70 2.06 -17.57
CA CYS A 1018 -15.80 0.92 -17.79
C CYS A 1018 -15.62 0.68 -19.29
N LYS A 1019 -14.54 1.21 -19.87
CA LYS A 1019 -14.18 1.11 -21.30
C LYS A 1019 -13.38 -0.16 -21.60
N ALA A 1020 -13.97 -1.33 -21.32
CA ALA A 1020 -13.27 -2.61 -21.36
C ALA A 1020 -12.64 -2.91 -22.74
N TYR A 1021 -11.34 -3.20 -22.75
CA TYR A 1021 -10.50 -3.51 -23.93
C TYR A 1021 -10.41 -2.40 -25.00
N ALA A 1022 -10.93 -1.22 -24.72
CA ALA A 1022 -10.80 -0.05 -25.60
C ALA A 1022 -9.44 0.64 -25.40
N ASP A 1023 -8.98 1.37 -26.42
CA ASP A 1023 -7.76 2.20 -26.32
C ASP A 1023 -7.94 3.35 -25.32
N ALA A 1024 -9.17 3.81 -25.12
CA ALA A 1024 -9.54 4.85 -24.16
C ALA A 1024 -9.75 4.34 -22.72
N ALA A 1025 -9.36 3.09 -22.42
CA ALA A 1025 -9.42 2.50 -21.08
C ALA A 1025 -8.55 3.28 -20.08
N ASP A 1026 -9.17 3.94 -19.11
CA ASP A 1026 -8.51 4.81 -18.12
C ASP A 1026 -8.83 4.46 -16.67
N GLY A 1027 -9.66 3.44 -16.42
CA GLY A 1027 -10.07 3.04 -15.09
C GLY A 1027 -11.41 2.30 -15.06
N MET A 1028 -11.81 1.86 -13.87
CA MET A 1028 -13.11 1.23 -13.63
C MET A 1028 -14.11 2.22 -13.04
N THR A 1029 -15.37 1.83 -12.94
CA THR A 1029 -16.38 2.58 -12.18
C THR A 1029 -17.03 1.66 -11.17
N LEU A 1030 -17.11 2.10 -9.92
CA LEU A 1030 -17.71 1.30 -8.86
C LEU A 1030 -19.23 1.20 -9.05
N ALA A 1031 -19.75 0.03 -8.76
CA ALA A 1031 -21.18 -0.21 -8.78
C ALA A 1031 -21.61 -1.17 -7.66
N GLU A 1032 -22.90 -1.16 -7.40
CA GLU A 1032 -23.56 -2.00 -6.42
C GLU A 1032 -24.28 -3.16 -7.10
N GLY A 1033 -24.60 -4.20 -6.33
CA GLY A 1033 -25.45 -5.25 -6.85
C GLY A 1033 -25.53 -6.48 -5.96
N VAL A 1034 -26.50 -7.33 -6.27
CA VAL A 1034 -26.62 -8.68 -5.71
C VAL A 1034 -26.99 -9.64 -6.83
N GLY A 1035 -26.37 -10.82 -6.85
CA GLY A 1035 -26.72 -11.88 -7.77
C GLY A 1035 -26.51 -13.23 -7.11
N LEU A 1036 -27.50 -14.10 -7.23
CA LEU A 1036 -27.49 -15.46 -6.67
C LEU A 1036 -27.90 -16.46 -7.75
N VAL A 1037 -27.30 -17.65 -7.68
CA VAL A 1037 -27.64 -18.82 -8.48
C VAL A 1037 -27.87 -20.02 -7.55
N LEU A 1038 -28.85 -20.84 -7.90
CA LEU A 1038 -29.13 -22.10 -7.23
C LEU A 1038 -28.57 -23.26 -8.05
N LEU A 1039 -27.76 -24.08 -7.41
CA LEU A 1039 -26.97 -25.14 -8.02
C LEU A 1039 -27.38 -26.50 -7.47
N GLU A 1040 -27.42 -27.47 -8.37
CA GLU A 1040 -27.73 -28.86 -8.05
C GLU A 1040 -26.90 -29.77 -8.96
N ARG A 1041 -26.68 -31.02 -8.56
CA ARG A 1041 -26.13 -32.02 -9.50
C ARG A 1041 -27.11 -32.25 -10.66
N LEU A 1042 -26.61 -32.40 -11.88
CA LEU A 1042 -27.46 -32.52 -13.07
C LEU A 1042 -28.36 -33.77 -13.01
N SER A 1043 -27.86 -34.89 -12.48
CA SER A 1043 -28.70 -36.09 -12.27
C SER A 1043 -29.83 -35.85 -11.27
N ASP A 1044 -29.57 -35.04 -10.22
CA ASP A 1044 -30.55 -34.68 -9.20
C ASP A 1044 -31.60 -33.71 -9.77
N ALA A 1045 -31.18 -32.68 -10.50
CA ALA A 1045 -32.08 -31.76 -11.19
C ALA A 1045 -33.02 -32.51 -12.14
N ARG A 1046 -32.49 -33.48 -12.89
CA ARG A 1046 -33.31 -34.36 -13.76
C ARG A 1046 -34.26 -35.24 -12.96
N ARG A 1047 -33.78 -35.86 -11.88
CA ARG A 1047 -34.60 -36.72 -11.01
C ARG A 1047 -35.75 -35.94 -10.36
N ASN A 1048 -35.48 -34.71 -9.96
CA ASN A 1048 -36.42 -33.83 -9.27
C ASN A 1048 -37.31 -33.04 -10.25
N GLY A 1049 -37.04 -33.11 -11.56
CA GLY A 1049 -37.79 -32.39 -12.59
C GLY A 1049 -37.53 -30.89 -12.61
N HIS A 1050 -36.42 -30.43 -12.01
CA HIS A 1050 -36.02 -29.04 -12.01
C HIS A 1050 -35.53 -28.61 -13.39
N HIS A 1051 -35.85 -27.37 -13.78
CA HIS A 1051 -35.44 -26.83 -15.07
C HIS A 1051 -33.94 -26.48 -15.06
N VAL A 1052 -33.17 -27.03 -16.00
CA VAL A 1052 -31.74 -26.74 -16.14
C VAL A 1052 -31.56 -25.52 -17.05
N LEU A 1053 -31.09 -24.41 -16.49
CA LEU A 1053 -30.83 -23.16 -17.21
C LEU A 1053 -29.50 -23.22 -17.98
N ALA A 1054 -28.47 -23.77 -17.35
CA ALA A 1054 -27.14 -24.02 -17.92
C ALA A 1054 -26.38 -25.07 -17.10
N VAL A 1055 -25.26 -25.55 -17.62
CA VAL A 1055 -24.39 -26.53 -16.95
C VAL A 1055 -23.02 -25.91 -16.67
N VAL A 1056 -22.55 -26.02 -15.43
CA VAL A 1056 -21.18 -25.67 -15.04
C VAL A 1056 -20.27 -26.85 -15.38
N ARG A 1057 -19.54 -26.72 -16.49
CA ARG A 1057 -18.68 -27.81 -17.00
C ARG A 1057 -17.38 -27.95 -16.23
N GLY A 1058 -16.79 -26.83 -15.85
CA GLY A 1058 -15.57 -26.82 -15.06
C GLY A 1058 -15.31 -25.45 -14.51
N SER A 1059 -14.69 -25.39 -13.34
CA SER A 1059 -14.18 -24.17 -12.77
C SER A 1059 -12.86 -24.43 -12.07
N ALA A 1060 -12.04 -23.40 -11.99
CA ALA A 1060 -10.79 -23.44 -11.24
C ALA A 1060 -10.60 -22.11 -10.52
N VAL A 1061 -10.01 -22.20 -9.33
CA VAL A 1061 -9.55 -21.06 -8.55
C VAL A 1061 -8.03 -21.21 -8.41
N ASN A 1062 -7.30 -20.13 -8.61
CA ASN A 1062 -5.92 -20.06 -8.18
C ASN A 1062 -5.63 -18.71 -7.56
N GLN A 1063 -4.37 -18.54 -7.17
CA GLN A 1063 -3.86 -17.30 -6.63
C GLN A 1063 -2.67 -16.87 -7.46
N ASP A 1064 -2.45 -15.56 -7.53
CA ASP A 1064 -1.35 -14.97 -8.26
C ASP A 1064 0.01 -15.40 -7.71
N GLY A 1065 0.06 -15.80 -6.43
CA GLY A 1065 1.33 -15.94 -5.70
C GLY A 1065 1.87 -14.53 -5.48
N ALA A 1066 3.18 -14.29 -5.67
CA ALA A 1066 3.54 -12.89 -5.95
C ALA A 1066 3.13 -12.66 -7.34
N SER A 1067 2.43 -11.56 -7.46
CA SER A 1067 2.55 -10.71 -8.60
C SER A 1067 3.45 -9.52 -8.26
N ASN A 1068 3.50 -8.57 -9.19
CA ASN A 1068 4.09 -7.28 -8.97
C ASN A 1068 3.12 -6.42 -8.15
N GLY A 1069 2.84 -6.79 -6.90
CA GLY A 1069 2.05 -6.03 -5.93
C GLY A 1069 0.68 -6.62 -5.72
N LEU A 1070 0.22 -6.55 -4.47
CA LEU A 1070 -1.05 -7.14 -4.02
C LEU A 1070 -2.20 -6.88 -5.00
N THR A 1071 -2.26 -5.65 -5.55
CA THR A 1071 -3.32 -5.19 -6.45
C THR A 1071 -3.00 -5.26 -7.94
N ALA A 1072 -1.80 -5.72 -8.33
CA ALA A 1072 -1.42 -5.85 -9.72
C ALA A 1072 -1.73 -7.25 -10.25
N PRO A 1073 -2.36 -7.35 -11.44
CA PRO A 1073 -2.74 -8.62 -12.02
C PRO A 1073 -1.53 -9.42 -12.54
N ASN A 1074 -1.60 -10.75 -12.52
CA ASN A 1074 -0.57 -11.64 -13.05
C ASN A 1074 -1.05 -12.48 -14.26
N GLY A 1075 -0.57 -12.14 -15.45
CA GLY A 1075 -0.91 -12.85 -16.70
C GLY A 1075 -0.65 -14.36 -16.66
N PRO A 1076 0.54 -14.85 -16.24
CA PRO A 1076 0.81 -16.29 -16.11
C PRO A 1076 -0.16 -17.03 -15.21
N SER A 1077 -0.58 -16.44 -14.08
CA SER A 1077 -1.57 -17.02 -13.16
C SER A 1077 -2.95 -17.10 -13.81
N GLN A 1078 -3.36 -16.07 -14.55
CA GLN A 1078 -4.59 -16.09 -15.34
C GLN A 1078 -4.56 -17.20 -16.40
N GLN A 1079 -3.44 -17.40 -17.09
CA GLN A 1079 -3.29 -18.53 -18.03
C GLN A 1079 -3.39 -19.89 -17.33
N ARG A 1080 -2.79 -20.03 -16.14
CA ARG A 1080 -2.86 -21.29 -15.37
C ARG A 1080 -4.29 -21.60 -14.94
N VAL A 1081 -5.05 -20.63 -14.42
CA VAL A 1081 -6.45 -20.88 -14.00
C VAL A 1081 -7.33 -21.23 -15.20
N ILE A 1082 -7.13 -20.58 -16.35
CA ILE A 1082 -7.84 -20.93 -17.60
C ILE A 1082 -7.55 -22.37 -18.01
N ARG A 1083 -6.28 -22.76 -18.08
CA ARG A 1083 -5.88 -24.13 -18.44
C ARG A 1083 -6.40 -25.17 -17.45
N GLN A 1084 -6.42 -24.85 -16.15
CA GLN A 1084 -6.96 -25.74 -15.14
C GLN A 1084 -8.48 -25.89 -15.24
N ALA A 1085 -9.22 -24.80 -15.49
CA ALA A 1085 -10.67 -24.86 -15.68
C ALA A 1085 -11.03 -25.69 -16.93
N LEU A 1086 -10.28 -25.53 -18.01
CA LEU A 1086 -10.40 -26.35 -19.23
C LEU A 1086 -10.11 -27.83 -18.96
N ALA A 1087 -9.06 -28.13 -18.18
CA ALA A 1087 -8.74 -29.49 -17.76
C ALA A 1087 -9.86 -30.09 -16.89
N ASN A 1088 -10.37 -29.34 -15.91
CA ASN A 1088 -11.49 -29.74 -15.06
C ASN A 1088 -12.79 -29.96 -15.86
N ALA A 1089 -12.94 -29.28 -17.00
CA ALA A 1089 -14.08 -29.46 -17.90
C ALA A 1089 -13.90 -30.58 -18.93
N GLY A 1090 -12.67 -31.09 -19.11
CA GLY A 1090 -12.31 -32.02 -20.18
C GLY A 1090 -12.39 -31.41 -21.58
N LEU A 1091 -12.08 -30.12 -21.73
CA LEU A 1091 -12.26 -29.36 -22.98
C LEU A 1091 -10.95 -28.82 -23.55
N ARG A 1092 -10.86 -28.71 -24.89
CA ARG A 1092 -9.79 -27.94 -25.55
C ARG A 1092 -10.13 -26.46 -25.61
N PRO A 1093 -9.14 -25.54 -25.66
CA PRO A 1093 -9.41 -24.10 -25.75
C PRO A 1093 -10.31 -23.70 -26.94
N ALA A 1094 -10.10 -24.29 -28.12
CA ALA A 1094 -10.91 -24.04 -29.31
C ALA A 1094 -12.39 -24.51 -29.19
N GLU A 1095 -12.73 -25.19 -28.09
CA GLU A 1095 -14.10 -25.61 -27.79
C GLU A 1095 -14.89 -24.61 -26.93
N VAL A 1096 -14.30 -23.47 -26.57
CA VAL A 1096 -15.00 -22.34 -25.94
C VAL A 1096 -15.18 -21.24 -26.99
N ASP A 1097 -16.41 -20.73 -27.08
CA ASP A 1097 -16.84 -19.82 -28.15
C ASP A 1097 -16.78 -18.36 -27.70
N VAL A 1098 -17.19 -18.10 -26.45
CA VAL A 1098 -17.36 -16.76 -25.90
C VAL A 1098 -16.67 -16.65 -24.55
N ILE A 1099 -15.99 -15.54 -24.30
CA ILE A 1099 -15.46 -15.16 -22.99
C ILE A 1099 -16.14 -13.89 -22.51
N GLU A 1100 -16.74 -13.98 -21.34
CA GLU A 1100 -17.07 -12.84 -20.51
C GLU A 1100 -15.85 -12.54 -19.63
N GLY A 1101 -15.08 -11.54 -20.03
CA GLY A 1101 -13.84 -11.19 -19.36
C GLY A 1101 -14.07 -10.48 -18.01
N HIS A 1102 -13.01 -10.39 -17.22
CA HIS A 1102 -13.02 -9.50 -16.07
C HIS A 1102 -13.11 -8.05 -16.53
N GLY A 1103 -12.36 -7.64 -17.56
CA GLY A 1103 -12.61 -6.47 -18.41
C GLY A 1103 -13.13 -5.24 -17.66
N THR A 1104 -12.29 -4.66 -16.80
CA THR A 1104 -12.65 -3.54 -15.93
C THR A 1104 -12.46 -2.18 -16.58
N GLY A 1105 -11.86 -2.10 -17.78
CA GLY A 1105 -11.55 -0.84 -18.44
C GLY A 1105 -10.29 -0.18 -17.91
N THR A 1106 -9.39 -0.96 -17.28
CA THR A 1106 -8.15 -0.45 -16.69
C THR A 1106 -6.99 -0.54 -17.68
N ALA A 1107 -6.17 0.53 -17.75
CA ALA A 1107 -5.06 0.60 -18.69
C ALA A 1107 -4.02 -0.54 -18.56
N LEU A 1108 -3.86 -1.11 -17.37
CA LEU A 1108 -2.92 -2.21 -17.10
C LEU A 1108 -3.59 -3.60 -17.13
N GLY A 1109 -4.78 -3.73 -16.53
CA GLY A 1109 -5.42 -5.03 -16.35
C GLY A 1109 -5.97 -5.61 -17.64
N ASP A 1110 -6.58 -4.79 -18.48
CA ASP A 1110 -7.23 -5.24 -19.72
C ASP A 1110 -6.21 -5.81 -20.72
N PRO A 1111 -5.03 -5.20 -20.95
CA PRO A 1111 -4.00 -5.82 -21.78
C PRO A 1111 -3.44 -7.14 -21.23
N ILE A 1112 -3.26 -7.25 -19.92
CA ILE A 1112 -2.75 -8.47 -19.28
C ILE A 1112 -3.75 -9.63 -19.46
N GLU A 1113 -5.04 -9.36 -19.25
CA GLU A 1113 -6.10 -10.33 -19.49
C GLU A 1113 -6.20 -10.72 -20.97
N ALA A 1114 -6.22 -9.75 -21.87
CA ALA A 1114 -6.29 -10.00 -23.30
C ALA A 1114 -5.10 -10.87 -23.78
N GLN A 1115 -3.89 -10.61 -23.29
CA GLN A 1115 -2.72 -11.43 -23.61
C GLN A 1115 -2.83 -12.86 -23.05
N ALA A 1116 -3.37 -13.02 -21.84
CA ALA A 1116 -3.61 -14.35 -21.27
C ALA A 1116 -4.63 -15.15 -22.10
N LEU A 1117 -5.69 -14.49 -22.59
CA LEU A 1117 -6.69 -15.08 -23.49
C LEU A 1117 -6.09 -15.39 -24.87
N LEU A 1118 -5.30 -14.51 -25.46
CA LEU A 1118 -4.59 -14.75 -26.74
C LEU A 1118 -3.67 -15.97 -26.66
N THR A 1119 -2.96 -16.11 -25.53
CA THR A 1119 -2.01 -17.21 -25.28
C THR A 1119 -2.70 -18.55 -25.01
N THR A 1120 -3.96 -18.54 -24.56
CA THR A 1120 -4.70 -19.76 -24.18
C THR A 1120 -5.77 -20.12 -25.20
N TYR A 1121 -6.72 -19.23 -25.44
CA TYR A 1121 -7.87 -19.42 -26.32
C TYR A 1121 -7.63 -18.95 -27.75
N GLY A 1122 -6.75 -17.97 -27.96
CA GLY A 1122 -6.51 -17.36 -29.27
C GLY A 1122 -5.68 -18.20 -30.24
N GLN A 1123 -5.10 -19.31 -29.77
CA GLN A 1123 -4.27 -20.22 -30.57
C GLN A 1123 -5.08 -21.39 -31.15
N ASP A 1124 -4.58 -21.99 -32.22
CA ASP A 1124 -5.13 -23.22 -32.84
C ASP A 1124 -6.64 -23.15 -33.19
N ARG A 1125 -7.14 -21.97 -33.57
CA ARG A 1125 -8.52 -21.76 -34.03
C ARG A 1125 -8.62 -21.80 -35.55
N GLU A 1126 -9.74 -22.33 -36.05
CA GLU A 1126 -10.03 -22.34 -37.50
C GLU A 1126 -10.27 -20.91 -38.03
N PRO A 1127 -9.79 -20.57 -39.23
CA PRO A 1127 -10.06 -19.28 -39.86
C PRO A 1127 -11.59 -19.03 -39.97
N GLY A 1128 -12.07 -17.97 -39.31
CA GLY A 1128 -13.50 -17.61 -39.28
C GLY A 1128 -14.28 -18.12 -38.05
N GLN A 1129 -13.63 -18.75 -37.07
CA GLN A 1129 -14.21 -19.04 -35.75
C GLN A 1129 -13.37 -18.45 -34.61
N PRO A 1130 -13.23 -17.12 -34.54
CA PRO A 1130 -12.49 -16.47 -33.46
C PRO A 1130 -13.19 -16.66 -32.10
N LEU A 1131 -12.46 -16.42 -31.02
CA LEU A 1131 -13.04 -16.32 -29.70
C LEU A 1131 -13.74 -14.96 -29.56
N LEU A 1132 -15.00 -14.94 -29.15
CA LEU A 1132 -15.72 -13.68 -28.91
C LEU A 1132 -15.44 -13.18 -27.49
N LEU A 1133 -15.02 -11.93 -27.33
CA LEU A 1133 -14.66 -11.34 -26.03
C LEU A 1133 -15.50 -10.10 -25.70
N GLY A 1134 -16.06 -10.04 -24.49
CA GLY A 1134 -16.80 -8.86 -24.00
C GLY A 1134 -16.87 -8.73 -22.48
N SER A 1135 -17.53 -7.67 -22.00
CA SER A 1135 -17.70 -7.37 -20.57
C SER A 1135 -19.01 -6.62 -20.26
N VAL A 1136 -19.79 -7.16 -19.32
CA VAL A 1136 -21.03 -6.59 -18.77
C VAL A 1136 -20.78 -5.33 -17.95
N LYS A 1137 -19.53 -5.13 -17.48
CA LYS A 1137 -19.16 -3.94 -16.69
C LYS A 1137 -19.30 -2.65 -17.50
N SER A 1138 -19.28 -2.74 -18.83
CA SER A 1138 -19.57 -1.62 -19.71
C SER A 1138 -21.02 -1.13 -19.62
N ASN A 1139 -21.96 -1.95 -19.14
CA ASN A 1139 -23.36 -1.59 -18.94
C ASN A 1139 -23.67 -1.16 -17.51
N ILE A 1140 -23.17 -1.90 -16.51
CA ILE A 1140 -23.59 -1.76 -15.10
C ILE A 1140 -22.49 -1.27 -14.16
N GLY A 1141 -21.30 -0.96 -14.68
CA GLY A 1141 -20.11 -0.70 -13.86
C GLY A 1141 -19.56 -1.97 -13.21
N HIS A 1142 -18.56 -1.79 -12.34
CA HIS A 1142 -17.95 -2.86 -11.58
C HIS A 1142 -18.67 -3.09 -10.25
N THR A 1143 -19.60 -4.05 -10.26
CA THR A 1143 -20.43 -4.45 -9.10
C THR A 1143 -19.67 -5.21 -7.99
N GLN A 1144 -18.34 -5.01 -7.92
CA GLN A 1144 -17.45 -5.54 -6.89
C GLN A 1144 -17.63 -7.04 -6.63
N MET A 1145 -17.97 -7.45 -5.40
CA MET A 1145 -18.13 -8.85 -5.00
C MET A 1145 -19.27 -9.58 -5.73
N ALA A 1146 -20.22 -8.85 -6.33
CA ALA A 1146 -21.33 -9.40 -7.12
C ALA A 1146 -21.02 -9.49 -8.63
N SER A 1147 -19.85 -9.02 -9.09
CA SER A 1147 -19.53 -8.94 -10.52
C SER A 1147 -19.49 -10.27 -11.24
N GLY A 1148 -18.97 -11.31 -10.59
CA GLY A 1148 -18.94 -12.64 -11.20
C GLY A 1148 -20.33 -13.23 -11.43
N ALA A 1149 -21.26 -13.00 -10.50
CA ALA A 1149 -22.65 -13.43 -10.63
C ALA A 1149 -23.37 -12.71 -11.78
N ALA A 1150 -23.10 -11.41 -11.98
CA ALA A 1150 -23.65 -10.65 -13.11
C ALA A 1150 -23.23 -11.26 -14.45
N SER A 1151 -21.94 -11.60 -14.57
CA SER A 1151 -21.37 -12.26 -15.74
C SER A 1151 -21.96 -13.65 -15.98
N VAL A 1152 -22.18 -14.45 -14.91
CA VAL A 1152 -22.85 -15.76 -15.01
C VAL A 1152 -24.29 -15.60 -15.51
N ILE A 1153 -25.08 -14.73 -14.90
CA ILE A 1153 -26.49 -14.51 -15.26
C ILE A 1153 -26.60 -14.04 -16.72
N LYS A 1154 -25.80 -13.05 -17.14
CA LYS A 1154 -25.72 -12.61 -18.54
C LYS A 1154 -25.38 -13.78 -19.47
N MET A 1155 -24.38 -14.60 -19.12
CA MET A 1155 -23.93 -15.71 -19.95
C MET A 1155 -24.98 -16.83 -20.07
N VAL A 1156 -25.70 -17.14 -18.99
CA VAL A 1156 -26.83 -18.08 -19.00
C VAL A 1156 -27.92 -17.58 -19.96
N MET A 1157 -28.27 -16.29 -19.89
CA MET A 1157 -29.24 -15.68 -20.81
C MET A 1157 -28.74 -15.72 -22.26
N ALA A 1158 -27.46 -15.41 -22.51
CA ALA A 1158 -26.86 -15.49 -23.84
C ALA A 1158 -26.87 -16.91 -24.42
N LEU A 1159 -26.61 -17.93 -23.60
CA LEU A 1159 -26.68 -19.35 -24.00
C LEU A 1159 -28.11 -19.75 -24.42
N GLN A 1160 -29.11 -19.30 -23.68
CA GLN A 1160 -30.53 -19.58 -23.95
C GLN A 1160 -31.04 -18.86 -25.20
N GLN A 1161 -30.66 -17.59 -25.37
CA GLN A 1161 -31.12 -16.76 -26.49
C GLN A 1161 -30.30 -16.99 -27.77
N GLY A 1162 -29.09 -17.54 -27.64
CA GLY A 1162 -28.20 -17.81 -28.78
C GLY A 1162 -27.64 -16.55 -29.43
N VAL A 1163 -27.50 -15.48 -28.65
CA VAL A 1163 -27.01 -14.16 -29.08
C VAL A 1163 -26.00 -13.66 -28.05
N VAL A 1164 -24.96 -12.98 -28.52
CA VAL A 1164 -23.92 -12.38 -27.70
C VAL A 1164 -23.99 -10.86 -27.83
N PRO A 1165 -24.41 -10.12 -26.79
CA PRO A 1165 -24.55 -8.66 -26.85
C PRO A 1165 -23.20 -7.94 -26.98
N ARG A 1166 -23.24 -6.74 -27.57
CA ARG A 1166 -22.06 -5.86 -27.66
C ARG A 1166 -21.58 -5.39 -26.28
N THR A 1167 -20.29 -5.12 -26.19
CA THR A 1167 -19.64 -4.38 -25.09
C THR A 1167 -19.66 -2.89 -25.44
N LEU A 1168 -20.12 -2.06 -24.51
CA LEU A 1168 -20.21 -0.62 -24.75
C LEU A 1168 -18.84 0.06 -24.66
N HIS A 1169 -18.75 1.26 -25.26
CA HIS A 1169 -17.59 2.16 -25.20
C HIS A 1169 -16.28 1.64 -25.84
N ILE A 1170 -16.38 0.70 -26.79
CA ILE A 1170 -15.25 0.27 -27.62
C ILE A 1170 -15.30 1.04 -28.96
N ASP A 1171 -14.66 2.21 -29.00
CA ASP A 1171 -14.50 2.96 -30.26
C ASP A 1171 -13.35 2.37 -31.09
N THR A 1172 -12.21 2.14 -30.45
CA THR A 1172 -11.01 1.49 -31.04
C THR A 1172 -10.49 0.44 -30.05
N PRO A 1173 -10.16 -0.79 -30.50
CA PRO A 1173 -9.47 -1.77 -29.66
C PRO A 1173 -8.15 -1.23 -29.12
N SER A 1174 -7.75 -1.64 -27.91
CA SER A 1174 -6.53 -1.16 -27.27
C SER A 1174 -5.27 -1.43 -28.12
N SER A 1175 -4.46 -0.40 -28.33
CA SER A 1175 -3.16 -0.47 -29.01
C SER A 1175 -2.07 -1.14 -28.18
N HIS A 1176 -2.31 -1.35 -26.88
CA HIS A 1176 -1.41 -2.06 -25.96
C HIS A 1176 -1.53 -3.59 -26.06
N VAL A 1177 -2.42 -4.10 -26.92
CA VAL A 1177 -2.61 -5.53 -27.17
C VAL A 1177 -2.30 -5.84 -28.63
N ASP A 1178 -1.45 -6.84 -28.86
CA ASP A 1178 -1.24 -7.38 -30.21
C ASP A 1178 -2.37 -8.35 -30.58
N TRP A 1179 -3.51 -7.78 -31.01
CA TRP A 1179 -4.68 -8.54 -31.48
C TRP A 1179 -4.37 -9.43 -32.69
N SER A 1180 -3.26 -9.19 -33.40
CA SER A 1180 -2.86 -10.02 -34.55
C SER A 1180 -2.17 -11.33 -34.16
N SER A 1181 -1.80 -11.48 -32.87
CA SER A 1181 -1.11 -12.66 -32.34
C SER A 1181 -2.00 -13.89 -32.12
N GLY A 1182 -3.32 -13.75 -32.27
CA GLY A 1182 -4.30 -14.83 -32.10
C GLY A 1182 -5.68 -14.47 -32.63
N ALA A 1183 -6.59 -15.44 -32.70
CA ALA A 1183 -7.93 -15.28 -33.25
C ALA A 1183 -8.95 -14.92 -32.15
N ILE A 1184 -9.01 -13.63 -31.77
CA ILE A 1184 -9.99 -13.06 -30.83
C ILE A 1184 -10.68 -11.86 -31.48
N ASP A 1185 -12.02 -11.84 -31.42
CA ASP A 1185 -12.85 -10.73 -31.87
C ASP A 1185 -13.54 -10.07 -30.67
N LEU A 1186 -13.35 -8.75 -30.53
CA LEU A 1186 -14.06 -7.96 -29.55
C LEU A 1186 -15.53 -7.77 -29.97
N LEU A 1187 -16.44 -7.96 -29.04
CA LEU A 1187 -17.88 -7.78 -29.25
C LEU A 1187 -18.25 -6.29 -29.34
N THR A 1188 -17.98 -5.65 -30.47
CA THR A 1188 -18.38 -4.25 -30.74
C THR A 1188 -19.83 -4.14 -31.23
N GLU A 1189 -20.40 -5.25 -31.72
CA GLU A 1189 -21.78 -5.38 -32.22
C GLU A 1189 -22.48 -6.62 -31.64
N GLU A 1190 -23.81 -6.61 -31.63
CA GLU A 1190 -24.59 -7.81 -31.27
C GLU A 1190 -24.32 -8.90 -32.31
N THR A 1191 -23.94 -10.09 -31.84
CA THR A 1191 -23.52 -11.20 -32.71
C THR A 1191 -24.32 -12.45 -32.42
N ASP A 1192 -24.80 -13.13 -33.47
CA ASP A 1192 -25.41 -14.46 -33.32
C ASP A 1192 -24.38 -15.46 -32.79
N TRP A 1193 -24.74 -16.23 -31.77
CA TRP A 1193 -23.83 -17.22 -31.21
C TRP A 1193 -23.64 -18.39 -32.20
N PRO A 1194 -22.41 -18.63 -32.71
CA PRO A 1194 -22.15 -19.59 -33.77
C PRO A 1194 -22.69 -21.00 -33.48
N VAL A 1195 -23.32 -21.61 -34.49
CA VAL A 1195 -23.76 -23.02 -34.42
C VAL A 1195 -22.64 -23.91 -34.93
N THR A 1196 -21.96 -24.61 -34.02
CA THR A 1196 -20.75 -25.40 -34.31
C THR A 1196 -20.98 -26.92 -34.33
N GLY A 1197 -22.24 -27.38 -34.16
CA GLY A 1197 -22.59 -28.80 -34.06
C GLY A 1197 -22.29 -29.44 -32.69
N ARG A 1198 -21.69 -28.68 -31.77
CA ARG A 1198 -21.52 -28.99 -30.34
C ARG A 1198 -22.35 -28.01 -29.49
N PRO A 1199 -22.63 -28.32 -28.21
CA PRO A 1199 -23.25 -27.35 -27.30
C PRO A 1199 -22.48 -26.03 -27.27
N ARG A 1200 -23.19 -24.90 -27.20
CA ARG A 1200 -22.57 -23.58 -27.01
C ARG A 1200 -21.85 -23.53 -25.67
N ARG A 1201 -20.65 -22.96 -25.66
CA ARG A 1201 -19.80 -22.90 -24.47
C ARG A 1201 -19.24 -21.50 -24.27
N GLY A 1202 -19.56 -20.91 -23.14
CA GLY A 1202 -19.02 -19.64 -22.70
C GLY A 1202 -18.14 -19.83 -21.47
N ALA A 1203 -17.14 -18.98 -21.27
CA ALA A 1203 -16.42 -18.95 -20.00
C ALA A 1203 -16.40 -17.54 -19.41
N ILE A 1204 -16.28 -17.48 -18.08
CA ILE A 1204 -16.27 -16.25 -17.31
C ILE A 1204 -14.98 -16.18 -16.50
N SER A 1205 -14.28 -15.06 -16.60
CA SER A 1205 -13.10 -14.72 -15.79
C SER A 1205 -13.46 -13.71 -14.71
N SER A 1206 -12.98 -13.92 -13.49
CA SER A 1206 -12.94 -12.84 -12.49
C SER A 1206 -11.64 -12.87 -11.68
N PHE A 1207 -11.05 -11.69 -11.52
CA PHE A 1207 -9.75 -11.50 -10.87
C PHE A 1207 -9.93 -10.54 -9.70
N GLY A 1208 -9.61 -11.00 -8.49
CA GLY A 1208 -9.69 -10.20 -7.28
C GLY A 1208 -8.49 -9.28 -7.16
N ILE A 1209 -8.68 -8.09 -6.58
CA ILE A 1209 -7.60 -7.13 -6.28
C ILE A 1209 -6.55 -7.67 -5.28
N SER A 1210 -6.75 -8.86 -4.73
CA SER A 1210 -5.81 -9.56 -3.84
C SER A 1210 -5.13 -10.75 -4.53
N GLY A 1211 -5.21 -10.85 -5.87
CA GLY A 1211 -4.60 -11.91 -6.68
C GLY A 1211 -5.41 -13.20 -6.83
N THR A 1212 -6.60 -13.32 -6.23
CA THR A 1212 -7.44 -14.52 -6.39
C THR A 1212 -8.05 -14.53 -7.79
N ASN A 1213 -7.73 -15.52 -8.62
CA ASN A 1213 -8.32 -15.67 -9.94
C ASN A 1213 -9.30 -16.83 -9.96
N VAL A 1214 -10.41 -16.64 -10.66
CA VAL A 1214 -11.37 -17.71 -10.93
C VAL A 1214 -11.73 -17.71 -12.40
N HIS A 1215 -11.81 -18.90 -12.96
CA HIS A 1215 -12.31 -19.11 -14.31
C HIS A 1215 -13.36 -20.22 -14.30
N THR A 1216 -14.54 -19.94 -14.87
CA THR A 1216 -15.69 -20.86 -14.89
C THR A 1216 -16.21 -21.04 -16.31
N ILE A 1217 -16.41 -22.28 -16.73
CA ILE A 1217 -16.92 -22.64 -18.06
C ILE A 1217 -18.37 -23.10 -17.92
N LEU A 1218 -19.26 -22.43 -18.64
CA LEU A 1218 -20.68 -22.76 -18.76
C LEU A 1218 -20.96 -23.39 -20.13
N GLU A 1219 -21.85 -24.37 -20.13
CA GLU A 1219 -22.36 -25.04 -21.33
C GLU A 1219 -23.87 -24.91 -21.41
N GLN A 1220 -24.36 -24.81 -22.64
CA GLN A 1220 -25.79 -24.84 -22.97
C GLN A 1220 -26.48 -26.04 -22.31
N ALA A 1221 -27.67 -25.80 -21.75
CA ALA A 1221 -28.48 -26.86 -21.17
C ALA A 1221 -28.76 -27.99 -22.20
N PRO A 1222 -28.80 -29.27 -21.77
CA PRO A 1222 -29.19 -30.37 -22.65
C PRO A 1222 -30.58 -30.12 -23.24
N ALA A 1223 -30.79 -30.49 -24.51
CA ALA A 1223 -32.12 -30.44 -25.11
C ALA A 1223 -33.10 -31.29 -24.28
N ALA A 1224 -34.27 -30.72 -23.97
CA ALA A 1224 -35.32 -31.49 -23.30
C ALA A 1224 -35.69 -32.68 -24.19
N GLU A 1225 -35.63 -33.90 -23.66
CA GLU A 1225 -36.21 -35.05 -24.37
C GLU A 1225 -37.69 -34.75 -24.60
N PRO A 1226 -38.21 -34.95 -25.83
CA PRO A 1226 -39.64 -34.78 -26.08
C PRO A 1226 -40.38 -35.72 -25.13
N ALA A 1227 -41.28 -35.15 -24.32
CA ALA A 1227 -42.15 -35.95 -23.46
C ALA A 1227 -42.84 -37.00 -24.33
N GLU A 1228 -42.69 -38.29 -24.01
CA GLU A 1228 -43.54 -39.32 -24.61
C GLU A 1228 -44.99 -38.88 -24.35
N GLU A 1229 -45.74 -38.62 -25.44
CA GLU A 1229 -47.16 -38.33 -25.35
C GLU A 1229 -47.85 -39.46 -24.58
N PRO A 1230 -48.76 -39.15 -23.64
CA PRO A 1230 -49.48 -40.16 -22.87
C PRO A 1230 -50.41 -41.04 -23.71
#